data_AF-A0A940TAU6-F1
#
_entry.id   AF-A0A940TAU6-F1
#
_cell.length_a   1.000
_cell.length_b   1.000
_cell.length_c   1.000
_cell.angle_alpha   90.00
_cell.angle_beta   90.00
_cell.angle_gamma   90.00
#
_symmetry.space_group_name_H-M   'P 1'
#
loop_
_entity.id
_entity.type
_entity.pdbx_description
1 polymer ?
#
loop_
_entity_poly.entity_id
_entity_poly.type
_entity_poly.pdbx_seq_one_letter_code
_entity_poly.pdbx_strand_id
1 'polypeptide(L)'
;MLIKELFSEYTDKIPNPVGRGELIRIARSKDGRAMYIYASFGQLQRFENLDEFERAAARAVGLDLIRVNCRYTPDMLDAKYTGEAVLRLKQDMAVINGHLNGAFYYIDNGVLYVELKRGGAELLSRAGFEAALSKLINEEFSVKLSVKLVEKQSAQDSYEEQLRQAYENAIPVPDPEAPAKPAYSVPHEEIVSVDFKTIPVMSEGAQIIKGKRIFADSVTNIGDIYEPQNGVVIWGDIFDYQEKEIKNKKGEEKRITTVSLTDYTGSISIKDFADKDSENILSSLKKGTTAIIRGRVDFDNFDNEFVLRANDIMLVKKKDRTDESEQKRVELHLHTNMSQMDAITPAKELIKRAYSWGHKAIAITDHGGVQAFPEAVAACDDIRKGGGEFKILYGCEAYSVNDTVEAVKVYKDVPLKGELIVFDLETTGFSATGERIIEYGAVRLRDLELCDTFSSFADPEKPIPERITKLTGITGEMIEGAPSQKEALEKFIEYCGENPVLIAHNAGFDTAFIKSECVRQGIKFNFSIVDTVVMCRSMLPELKKHKLNIVAKHLGLGEFDHHRAFEDAKMLGRIFIKLAQRLIDNEGCVNISDINKVTKNVDPKSLRAYHQILIARNNAGLKNLYKLVSFGHIKYYHRRPRIPMSELITHREGLIVGSACESGELFTAVRDGRPWEVLCDIASFYDYLEIQPCLNNEFLIRDEDYDNIRTVEDLQEFNKIIVKLGEALNIPVVATCDVHFMDPADSVFRKILMYDKFDDAEHQPPLYLRTTEEMLEEFSYLGKEKAYEVVVTNTNKIADMVDPDIRPIPPGTFTPSMDNAEEELPRITWERAKEMYGDPLPEIVQKRLDKELNSIIKNGFAVLYMIAQKLVANSNENGYQVGSRGSVGSSFVANMSGISEVNSLPPHYLCPNCKNSEFFTDGQYGSGYDLKPKKCPKCGTDYIREGHDIPFETFLGFNGDKAPDIDLNFSGEYQTYAHKYTETLFGSENVFKAGTTGSVAEKTAYGYVKHYLEAVGKRVSKAEENRLTIGCTGVKRTTGQHPGGMVVVPSDYEVYDFTAVQHPAEDPKSSFVTTHFDFHSLHDTILKLDELGHDVPTLYKHLEDMTGVNTKDIFPADEKVMSLYLSP
;
A
#
# COMPACT_ATOMS: atom_id res chain seq x y z
N MET A 1 12.52 -43.41 -56.00
CA MET A 1 12.19 -43.51 -54.57
C MET A 1 11.31 -42.34 -54.22
N LEU A 2 10.16 -42.60 -53.61
CA LEU A 2 9.18 -41.59 -53.22
C LEU A 2 9.47 -41.07 -51.80
N ILE A 3 9.03 -39.85 -51.49
CA ILE A 3 9.06 -39.30 -50.13
C ILE A 3 8.37 -40.25 -49.15
N LYS A 4 7.23 -40.85 -49.53
CA LYS A 4 6.53 -41.83 -48.68
C LYS A 4 7.37 -43.06 -48.39
N GLU A 5 8.09 -43.60 -49.38
CA GLU A 5 8.96 -44.78 -49.20
C GLU A 5 10.14 -44.49 -48.26
N LEU A 6 10.66 -43.25 -48.26
CA LEU A 6 11.76 -42.86 -47.38
C LEU A 6 11.31 -42.60 -45.94
N PHE A 7 10.11 -42.04 -45.75
CA PHE A 7 9.64 -41.59 -44.43
C PHE A 7 8.59 -42.48 -43.77
N SER A 8 8.01 -43.48 -44.45
CA SER A 8 6.95 -44.35 -43.89
C SER A 8 7.39 -45.21 -42.71
N GLU A 9 8.69 -45.44 -42.52
CA GLU A 9 9.21 -46.13 -41.34
C GLU A 9 9.37 -45.21 -40.11
N TYR A 10 9.31 -43.89 -40.32
CA TYR A 10 9.51 -42.88 -39.28
C TYR A 10 8.22 -42.14 -38.91
N THR A 11 7.32 -41.91 -39.86
CA THR A 11 6.04 -41.26 -39.61
C THR A 11 4.93 -41.70 -40.56
N ASP A 12 3.77 -42.03 -40.01
CA ASP A 12 2.55 -42.27 -40.78
C ASP A 12 1.89 -40.96 -41.27
N LYS A 13 2.29 -39.81 -40.71
CA LYS A 13 1.75 -38.48 -41.03
C LYS A 13 2.40 -37.90 -42.29
N ILE A 14 2.20 -38.58 -43.41
CA ILE A 14 2.66 -38.15 -44.74
C ILE A 14 1.43 -37.87 -45.61
N PRO A 15 1.05 -36.60 -45.82
CA PRO A 15 -0.03 -36.23 -46.73
C PRO A 15 0.17 -36.89 -48.09
N ASN A 16 -0.83 -37.64 -48.58
CA ASN A 16 -0.72 -38.44 -49.81
C ASN A 16 -0.20 -37.65 -51.04
N PRO A 17 -0.52 -36.35 -51.23
CA PRO A 17 0.09 -35.51 -52.28
C PRO A 17 1.61 -35.35 -52.16
N VAL A 18 2.13 -35.15 -50.95
CA VAL A 18 3.55 -34.93 -50.65
C VAL A 18 4.32 -36.24 -50.66
N GLY A 19 3.71 -37.31 -50.12
CA GLY A 19 4.30 -38.65 -50.13
C GLY A 19 4.56 -39.22 -51.53
N ARG A 20 3.87 -38.72 -52.57
CA ARG A 20 4.08 -39.09 -53.99
C ARG A 20 5.19 -38.30 -54.69
N GLY A 21 5.93 -37.42 -53.99
CA GLY A 21 7.08 -36.74 -54.56
C GLY A 21 8.24 -37.69 -54.83
N GLU A 22 8.80 -37.67 -56.04
CA GLU A 22 9.98 -38.44 -56.41
C GLU A 22 11.26 -37.73 -55.95
N LEU A 23 12.05 -38.37 -55.10
CA LEU A 23 13.28 -37.80 -54.55
C LEU A 23 14.35 -37.59 -55.64
N ILE A 24 14.75 -36.35 -55.85
CA ILE A 24 15.84 -35.95 -56.77
C ILE A 24 17.17 -35.90 -56.02
N ARG A 25 17.21 -35.26 -54.85
CA ARG A 25 18.42 -35.06 -54.04
C ARG A 25 18.05 -34.85 -52.58
N ILE A 26 18.91 -35.30 -51.67
CA ILE A 26 18.85 -34.91 -50.26
C ILE A 26 20.20 -34.28 -49.89
N ALA A 27 20.16 -33.17 -49.15
CA ALA A 27 21.31 -32.50 -48.57
C ALA A 27 21.10 -32.34 -47.06
N ARG A 28 22.19 -32.18 -46.30
CA ARG A 28 22.16 -31.97 -44.84
C ARG A 28 23.01 -30.75 -44.51
N SER A 29 22.63 -30.00 -43.47
CA SER A 29 23.45 -28.92 -42.93
C SER A 29 24.78 -29.46 -42.37
N LYS A 30 25.80 -28.60 -42.28
CA LYS A 30 27.16 -29.00 -41.83
C LYS A 30 27.23 -29.42 -40.36
N ASP A 31 26.33 -28.91 -39.52
CA ASP A 31 26.13 -29.30 -38.11
C ASP A 31 25.27 -30.57 -37.97
N GLY A 32 24.71 -31.08 -39.07
CA GLY A 32 23.87 -32.26 -39.11
C GLY A 32 22.43 -32.05 -38.63
N ARG A 33 22.00 -30.86 -38.21
CA ARG A 33 20.69 -30.66 -37.56
C ARG A 33 19.52 -30.37 -38.51
N ALA A 34 19.78 -30.05 -39.78
CA ALA A 34 18.75 -29.81 -40.78
C ALA A 34 18.94 -30.67 -42.04
N MET A 35 17.84 -31.09 -42.67
CA MET A 35 17.84 -31.84 -43.93
C MET A 35 16.99 -31.16 -45.00
N TYR A 36 17.56 -30.99 -46.20
CA TYR A 36 16.94 -30.37 -47.35
C TYR A 36 16.68 -31.42 -48.42
N ILE A 37 15.41 -31.73 -48.63
CA ILE A 37 14.93 -32.69 -49.62
C ILE A 37 14.59 -31.90 -50.88
N TYR A 38 14.98 -32.39 -52.05
CA TYR A 38 14.61 -31.87 -53.36
C TYR A 38 13.83 -32.98 -54.06
N ALA A 39 12.58 -32.72 -54.45
CA ALA A 39 11.71 -33.75 -55.01
C ALA A 39 10.86 -33.22 -56.17
N SER A 40 10.67 -34.08 -57.19
CA SER A 40 9.80 -33.85 -58.33
C SER A 40 8.36 -34.22 -57.99
N PHE A 41 7.38 -33.45 -58.45
CA PHE A 41 5.96 -33.71 -58.19
C PHE A 41 5.13 -33.56 -59.47
N GLY A 42 4.33 -34.58 -59.79
CA GLY A 42 3.36 -34.52 -60.91
C GLY A 42 2.10 -33.69 -60.63
N GLN A 43 1.99 -33.05 -59.46
CA GLN A 43 0.93 -32.09 -59.13
C GLN A 43 1.45 -31.04 -58.13
N LEU A 44 0.93 -29.82 -58.22
CA LEU A 44 1.26 -28.71 -57.31
C LEU A 44 0.89 -29.05 -55.86
N GLN A 45 1.74 -28.64 -54.92
CA GLN A 45 1.59 -28.97 -53.49
C GLN A 45 1.15 -27.73 -52.71
N ARG A 46 0.09 -27.85 -51.90
CA ARG A 46 -0.30 -26.79 -50.96
C ARG A 46 0.73 -26.66 -49.85
N PHE A 47 0.97 -25.42 -49.42
CA PHE A 47 1.91 -25.07 -48.36
C PHE A 47 1.60 -25.80 -47.05
N GLU A 48 0.32 -25.87 -46.65
CA GLU A 48 -0.11 -26.56 -45.42
C GLU A 48 0.32 -28.03 -45.38
N ASN A 49 0.19 -28.75 -46.50
CA ASN A 49 0.60 -30.16 -46.58
C ASN A 49 2.13 -30.32 -46.49
N LEU A 50 2.90 -29.36 -47.01
CA LEU A 50 4.36 -29.35 -46.93
C LEU A 50 4.82 -29.02 -45.52
N ASP A 51 4.25 -27.99 -44.88
CA ASP A 51 4.59 -27.57 -43.51
C ASP A 51 4.18 -28.62 -42.47
N GLU A 52 3.02 -29.28 -42.63
CA GLU A 52 2.63 -30.41 -41.78
C GLU A 52 3.64 -31.57 -41.91
N PHE A 53 3.94 -31.99 -43.15
CA PHE A 53 4.91 -33.06 -43.40
C PHE A 53 6.30 -32.70 -42.86
N GLU A 54 6.79 -31.50 -43.10
CA GLU A 54 8.12 -31.04 -42.67
C GLU A 54 8.25 -31.06 -41.15
N ARG A 55 7.28 -30.50 -40.42
CA ARG A 55 7.28 -30.53 -38.96
C ARG A 55 7.07 -31.94 -38.41
N ALA A 56 6.28 -32.79 -39.07
CA ALA A 56 6.09 -34.18 -38.66
C ALA A 56 7.36 -35.02 -38.87
N ALA A 57 7.97 -34.94 -40.05
CA ALA A 57 9.18 -35.67 -40.41
C ALA A 57 10.38 -35.19 -39.57
N ALA A 58 10.57 -33.87 -39.41
CA ALA A 58 11.68 -33.32 -38.61
C ALA A 58 11.67 -33.86 -37.17
N ARG A 59 10.50 -33.83 -36.51
CA ARG A 59 10.32 -34.43 -35.17
C ARG A 59 10.55 -35.94 -35.18
N ALA A 60 10.07 -36.65 -36.20
CA ALA A 60 10.17 -38.12 -36.28
C ALA A 60 11.61 -38.64 -36.42
N VAL A 61 12.49 -37.93 -37.15
CA VAL A 61 13.92 -38.29 -37.25
C VAL A 61 14.84 -37.45 -36.34
N GLY A 62 14.28 -36.66 -35.42
CA GLY A 62 15.05 -35.90 -34.43
C GLY A 62 15.95 -34.82 -35.03
N LEU A 63 15.47 -34.11 -36.05
CA LEU A 63 16.14 -32.97 -36.68
C LEU A 63 15.41 -31.66 -36.34
N ASP A 64 16.17 -30.58 -36.18
CA ASP A 64 15.64 -29.23 -35.91
C ASP A 64 14.83 -28.71 -37.12
N LEU A 65 15.15 -29.16 -38.34
CA LEU A 65 14.44 -28.80 -39.57
C LEU A 65 14.51 -29.90 -40.64
N ILE A 66 13.37 -30.17 -41.28
CA ILE A 66 13.31 -30.78 -42.62
C ILE A 66 12.64 -29.77 -43.55
N ARG A 67 13.18 -29.60 -44.76
CA ARG A 67 12.68 -28.67 -45.77
C ARG A 67 12.58 -29.36 -47.13
N VAL A 68 11.37 -29.48 -47.68
CA VAL A 68 11.08 -30.03 -49.01
C VAL A 68 11.06 -28.89 -50.02
N ASN A 69 12.02 -28.90 -50.94
CA ASN A 69 12.12 -28.00 -52.07
C ASN A 69 11.48 -28.69 -53.27
N CYS A 70 10.31 -28.22 -53.68
CA CYS A 70 9.57 -28.79 -54.79
C CYS A 70 10.25 -28.53 -56.13
N ARG A 71 10.05 -29.45 -57.07
CA ARG A 71 10.38 -29.29 -58.49
C ARG A 71 9.19 -29.73 -59.32
N TYR A 72 8.83 -28.90 -60.29
CA TYR A 72 7.70 -29.07 -61.19
C TYR A 72 8.17 -28.90 -62.64
N THR A 73 7.40 -29.37 -63.61
CA THR A 73 7.67 -29.08 -65.01
C THR A 73 7.20 -27.65 -65.37
N PRO A 74 7.85 -26.96 -66.32
CA PRO A 74 7.54 -25.56 -66.67
C PRO A 74 6.07 -25.27 -67.01
N ASP A 75 5.36 -26.24 -67.58
CA ASP A 75 3.95 -26.18 -67.99
C ASP A 75 2.96 -26.21 -66.81
N MET A 76 3.41 -26.55 -65.60
CA MET A 76 2.58 -26.58 -64.39
C MET A 76 2.44 -25.21 -63.70
N LEU A 77 3.09 -24.15 -64.21
CA LEU A 77 3.13 -22.84 -63.58
C LEU A 77 1.81 -22.06 -63.77
N ASP A 78 0.92 -22.14 -62.77
CA ASP A 78 -0.31 -21.32 -62.67
C ASP A 78 -0.08 -20.10 -61.75
N ALA A 79 -0.53 -18.92 -62.16
CA ALA A 79 -0.48 -17.71 -61.33
C ALA A 79 -1.26 -17.86 -60.00
N LYS A 80 -2.26 -18.76 -59.93
CA LYS A 80 -2.95 -19.08 -58.68
C LYS A 80 -2.05 -19.79 -57.65
N TYR A 81 -1.06 -20.55 -58.12
CA TYR A 81 -0.07 -21.20 -57.26
C TYR A 81 0.87 -20.20 -56.57
N THR A 82 1.04 -19.01 -57.15
CA THR A 82 1.85 -17.93 -56.55
C THR A 82 1.43 -17.61 -55.11
N GLY A 83 0.15 -17.76 -54.75
CA GLY A 83 -0.30 -17.63 -53.36
C GLY A 83 0.35 -18.63 -52.40
N GLU A 84 0.49 -19.89 -52.80
CA GLU A 84 1.16 -20.94 -52.01
C GLU A 84 2.68 -20.71 -51.92
N ALA A 85 3.31 -20.33 -53.05
CA ALA A 85 4.73 -19.96 -53.09
C ALA A 85 5.03 -18.71 -52.21
N VAL A 86 4.08 -17.78 -52.12
CA VAL A 86 4.14 -16.63 -51.21
C VAL A 86 3.99 -17.06 -49.74
N LEU A 87 3.08 -17.97 -49.41
CA LEU A 87 2.99 -18.54 -48.06
C LEU A 87 4.28 -19.26 -47.66
N ARG A 88 4.95 -19.90 -48.62
CA ARG A 88 6.28 -20.48 -48.43
C ARG A 88 7.33 -19.41 -48.10
N LEU A 89 7.40 -18.33 -48.88
CA LEU A 89 8.32 -17.22 -48.62
C LEU A 89 8.04 -16.50 -47.29
N LYS A 90 6.82 -16.50 -46.75
CA LYS A 90 6.54 -15.93 -45.41
C LYS A 90 7.34 -16.60 -44.29
N GLN A 91 7.79 -17.85 -44.47
CA GLN A 91 8.66 -18.52 -43.49
C GLN A 91 10.08 -17.94 -43.48
N ASP A 92 10.53 -17.35 -44.60
CA ASP A 92 11.91 -16.88 -44.79
C ASP A 92 11.97 -15.32 -44.92
N MET A 93 10.84 -14.64 -45.09
CA MET A 93 10.71 -13.17 -45.23
C MET A 93 9.50 -12.62 -44.46
N ALA A 94 9.70 -12.23 -43.20
CA ALA A 94 8.63 -11.76 -42.31
C ALA A 94 7.90 -10.50 -42.82
N VAL A 95 8.56 -9.65 -43.63
CA VAL A 95 7.99 -8.40 -44.19
C VAL A 95 6.79 -8.64 -45.12
N ILE A 96 6.61 -9.88 -45.60
CA ILE A 96 5.48 -10.28 -46.45
C ILE A 96 4.14 -10.26 -45.67
N ASN A 97 4.19 -10.29 -44.34
CA ASN A 97 3.01 -10.33 -43.49
C ASN A 97 2.19 -9.04 -43.55
N GLY A 98 0.86 -9.18 -43.70
CA GLY A 98 -0.08 -8.06 -43.78
C GLY A 98 -0.31 -7.52 -45.20
N HIS A 99 0.75 -7.29 -45.98
CA HIS A 99 0.66 -6.59 -47.28
C HIS A 99 0.04 -7.43 -48.42
N LEU A 100 0.32 -8.74 -48.47
CA LEU A 100 -0.24 -9.63 -49.50
C LEU A 100 -1.62 -10.21 -49.16
N ASN A 101 -2.24 -9.81 -48.04
CA ASN A 101 -3.54 -10.32 -47.63
C ASN A 101 -4.65 -9.82 -48.58
N GLY A 102 -5.16 -10.73 -49.42
CA GLY A 102 -6.16 -10.42 -50.45
C GLY A 102 -5.58 -9.90 -51.77
N ALA A 103 -4.26 -9.96 -51.96
CA ALA A 103 -3.59 -9.66 -53.23
C ALA A 103 -4.05 -10.61 -54.36
N PHE A 104 -3.97 -10.13 -55.60
CA PHE A 104 -4.37 -10.88 -56.79
C PHE A 104 -3.16 -11.14 -57.70
N TYR A 105 -3.08 -12.33 -58.28
CA TYR A 105 -1.90 -12.80 -59.02
C TYR A 105 -2.28 -13.18 -60.45
N TYR A 106 -1.55 -12.66 -61.44
CA TYR A 106 -1.71 -13.05 -62.84
C TYR A 106 -0.37 -12.96 -63.58
N ILE A 107 -0.20 -13.78 -64.62
CA ILE A 107 1.00 -13.75 -65.48
C ILE A 107 0.57 -13.20 -66.84
N ASP A 108 1.30 -12.20 -67.34
CA ASP A 108 1.16 -11.68 -68.70
C ASP A 108 2.53 -11.43 -69.33
N ASN A 109 2.71 -11.85 -70.58
CA ASN A 109 3.92 -11.64 -71.39
C ASN A 109 5.27 -11.94 -70.69
N GLY A 110 5.32 -12.97 -69.84
CA GLY A 110 6.54 -13.36 -69.09
C GLY A 110 6.81 -12.55 -67.81
N VAL A 111 5.83 -11.77 -67.38
CA VAL A 111 5.85 -11.00 -66.12
C VAL A 111 4.75 -11.54 -65.20
N LEU A 112 5.11 -11.88 -63.96
CA LEU A 112 4.17 -12.21 -62.89
C LEU A 112 3.79 -10.93 -62.15
N TYR A 113 2.54 -10.51 -62.29
CA TYR A 113 1.99 -9.34 -61.62
C TYR A 113 1.35 -9.74 -60.28
N VAL A 114 1.65 -8.96 -59.26
CA VAL A 114 1.14 -9.10 -57.89
C VAL A 114 0.40 -7.81 -57.55
N GLU A 115 -0.92 -7.84 -57.67
CA GLU A 115 -1.79 -6.68 -57.42
C GLU A 115 -2.15 -6.57 -55.94
N LEU A 116 -1.67 -5.51 -55.28
CA LEU A 116 -1.89 -5.22 -53.87
C LEU A 116 -3.14 -4.37 -53.68
N LYS A 117 -3.95 -4.75 -52.68
CA LYS A 117 -5.20 -4.03 -52.31
C LYS A 117 -5.07 -3.10 -51.11
N ARG A 118 -3.94 -3.12 -50.41
CA ARG A 118 -3.73 -2.42 -49.13
C ARG A 118 -2.41 -1.65 -49.06
N GLY A 119 -1.83 -1.36 -50.23
CA GLY A 119 -0.53 -0.73 -50.36
C GLY A 119 0.65 -1.59 -49.87
N GLY A 120 1.85 -1.03 -49.96
CA GLY A 120 3.10 -1.65 -49.51
C GLY A 120 3.98 -2.21 -50.65
N ALA A 121 3.71 -1.87 -51.91
CA ALA A 121 4.50 -2.31 -53.04
C ALA A 121 5.95 -1.83 -52.93
N GLU A 122 6.16 -0.55 -52.60
CA GLU A 122 7.52 -0.03 -52.43
C GLU A 122 8.25 -0.70 -51.25
N LEU A 123 7.53 -1.04 -50.17
CA LEU A 123 8.09 -1.70 -48.99
C LEU A 123 8.52 -3.15 -49.29
N LEU A 124 7.67 -3.90 -49.99
CA LEU A 124 7.99 -5.24 -50.51
C LEU A 124 9.14 -5.19 -51.53
N SER A 125 9.16 -4.19 -52.41
CA SER A 125 10.21 -4.01 -53.43
C SER A 125 11.57 -3.66 -52.84
N ARG A 126 11.61 -2.74 -51.85
CA ARG A 126 12.82 -2.43 -51.07
C ARG A 126 13.36 -3.64 -50.29
N ALA A 127 12.48 -4.53 -49.85
CA ALA A 127 12.86 -5.80 -49.21
C ALA A 127 13.22 -6.92 -50.22
N GLY A 128 13.20 -6.65 -51.52
CA GLY A 128 13.60 -7.59 -52.57
C GLY A 128 12.58 -8.70 -52.85
N PHE A 129 11.30 -8.51 -52.50
CA PHE A 129 10.25 -9.51 -52.68
C PHE A 129 10.13 -10.02 -54.13
N GLU A 130 10.16 -9.13 -55.12
CA GLU A 130 10.11 -9.50 -56.55
C GLU A 130 11.28 -10.41 -56.94
N ALA A 131 12.47 -10.15 -56.41
CA ALA A 131 13.66 -10.96 -56.67
C ALA A 131 13.59 -12.31 -55.93
N ALA A 132 13.09 -12.34 -54.69
CA ALA A 132 12.91 -13.56 -53.92
C ALA A 132 11.84 -14.49 -54.53
N LEU A 133 10.70 -13.94 -54.96
CA LEU A 133 9.64 -14.70 -55.62
C LEU A 133 10.03 -15.13 -57.04
N SER A 134 10.70 -14.27 -57.82
CA SER A 134 11.29 -14.66 -59.12
C SER A 134 12.29 -15.81 -58.95
N LYS A 135 13.16 -15.74 -57.94
CA LYS A 135 14.11 -16.80 -57.61
C LYS A 135 13.41 -18.09 -57.22
N LEU A 136 12.41 -18.06 -56.34
CA LEU A 136 11.67 -19.26 -55.91
C LEU A 136 10.94 -19.92 -57.09
N ILE A 137 10.23 -19.16 -57.93
CA ILE A 137 9.55 -19.69 -59.12
C ILE A 137 10.55 -20.30 -60.11
N ASN A 138 11.71 -19.66 -60.32
CA ASN A 138 12.77 -20.23 -61.14
C ASN A 138 13.43 -21.47 -60.50
N GLU A 139 13.48 -21.56 -59.17
CA GLU A 139 13.94 -22.77 -58.50
C GLU A 139 12.91 -23.91 -58.60
N GLU A 140 11.62 -23.66 -58.38
CA GLU A 140 10.61 -24.74 -58.43
C GLU A 140 10.27 -25.19 -59.86
N PHE A 141 10.11 -24.27 -60.81
CA PHE A 141 9.64 -24.58 -62.17
C PHE A 141 10.73 -24.52 -63.25
N SER A 142 11.94 -24.05 -62.93
CA SER A 142 12.99 -23.71 -63.92
C SER A 142 12.55 -22.67 -64.97
N VAL A 143 11.54 -21.85 -64.65
CA VAL A 143 11.04 -20.75 -65.48
C VAL A 143 11.50 -19.41 -64.93
N LYS A 144 12.18 -18.62 -65.77
CA LYS A 144 12.55 -17.23 -65.43
C LYS A 144 11.41 -16.29 -65.75
N LEU A 145 10.68 -15.84 -64.73
CA LEU A 145 9.74 -14.72 -64.82
C LEU A 145 10.31 -13.51 -64.09
N SER A 146 10.04 -12.32 -64.62
CA SER A 146 10.16 -11.09 -63.83
C SER A 146 8.89 -10.91 -62.99
N VAL A 147 9.02 -10.41 -61.77
CA VAL A 147 7.87 -10.12 -60.89
C VAL A 147 7.67 -8.60 -60.85
N LYS A 148 6.42 -8.14 -60.84
CA LYS A 148 6.06 -6.73 -60.64
C LYS A 148 4.93 -6.59 -59.64
N LEU A 149 5.11 -5.71 -58.68
CA LEU A 149 4.05 -5.27 -57.77
C LEU A 149 3.23 -4.15 -58.43
N VAL A 150 1.92 -4.16 -58.23
CA VAL A 150 0.99 -3.15 -58.76
C VAL A 150 0.00 -2.77 -57.67
N GLU A 151 -0.26 -1.48 -57.46
CA GLU A 151 -1.26 -0.99 -56.51
C GLU A 151 -2.45 -0.38 -57.24
N LYS A 152 -3.67 -0.67 -56.78
CA LYS A 152 -4.87 0.07 -57.22
C LYS A 152 -5.20 1.17 -56.20
N GLN A 153 -5.02 2.42 -56.61
CA GLN A 153 -5.48 3.59 -55.85
C GLN A 153 -7.02 3.67 -55.87
N SER A 154 -7.62 3.83 -54.69
CA SER A 154 -9.03 4.24 -54.54
C SER A 154 -9.07 5.63 -53.89
N ALA A 155 -9.67 6.59 -54.58
CA ALA A 155 -9.60 8.00 -54.21
C ALA A 155 -10.38 8.34 -52.93
N GLN A 156 -9.70 8.96 -51.96
CA GLN A 156 -10.20 10.12 -51.24
C GLN A 156 -9.01 10.88 -50.61
N ASP A 157 -8.86 12.17 -50.93
CA ASP A 157 -7.69 12.97 -50.57
C ASP A 157 -7.66 13.38 -49.08
N SER A 158 -6.46 13.41 -48.46
CA SER A 158 -6.03 14.46 -47.48
C SER A 158 -4.69 14.24 -46.73
N TYR A 159 -3.90 13.17 -46.99
CA TYR A 159 -2.69 12.89 -46.16
C TYR A 159 -1.32 12.95 -46.88
N GLU A 160 -1.20 12.51 -48.14
CA GLU A 160 0.13 12.34 -48.78
C GLU A 160 0.75 13.62 -49.36
N GLU A 161 -0.04 14.69 -49.54
CA GLU A 161 0.44 15.95 -50.12
C GLU A 161 1.44 16.70 -49.21
N GLN A 162 1.48 16.37 -47.92
CA GLN A 162 2.49 16.87 -46.97
C GLN A 162 3.82 16.09 -47.02
N LEU A 163 3.81 14.80 -47.35
CA LEU A 163 5.01 13.97 -47.45
C LEU A 163 5.86 14.32 -48.69
N ARG A 164 5.23 14.84 -49.74
CA ARG A 164 5.89 15.17 -51.01
C ARG A 164 6.80 16.41 -50.93
N GLN A 165 6.53 17.37 -50.03
CA GLN A 165 7.28 18.63 -49.96
C GLN A 165 8.59 18.57 -49.14
N ALA A 166 8.82 17.54 -48.33
CA ALA A 166 9.96 17.52 -47.41
C ALA A 166 11.30 17.10 -48.06
N TYR A 167 11.29 16.04 -48.89
CA TYR A 167 12.52 15.35 -49.30
C TYR A 167 12.86 15.35 -50.80
N GLU A 168 12.07 15.98 -51.67
CA GLU A 168 12.53 16.36 -53.02
C GLU A 168 13.71 17.37 -52.99
N ASN A 169 14.04 17.92 -51.81
CA ASN A 169 15.24 18.74 -51.57
C ASN A 169 16.56 17.95 -51.50
N ALA A 170 16.55 16.62 -51.71
CA ALA A 170 17.75 15.77 -51.73
C ALA A 170 18.48 15.77 -53.10
N ILE A 171 19.13 16.90 -53.41
CA ILE A 171 20.37 17.19 -54.19
C ILE A 171 20.89 16.21 -55.30
N PRO A 172 21.49 16.71 -56.40
CA PRO A 172 21.61 15.98 -57.70
C PRO A 172 22.85 15.07 -57.93
N VAL A 173 22.82 14.43 -59.11
CA VAL A 173 23.68 13.32 -59.63
C VAL A 173 25.01 13.77 -60.27
N PRO A 174 26.12 13.05 -59.99
CA PRO A 174 27.11 12.60 -61.01
C PRO A 174 27.74 11.20 -60.70
N ASP A 175 28.51 10.49 -61.55
CA ASP A 175 28.64 10.34 -63.03
C ASP A 175 29.46 9.05 -63.33
N PRO A 176 29.32 8.29 -64.46
CA PRO A 176 29.68 6.85 -64.48
C PRO A 176 30.91 6.42 -65.33
N GLU A 177 32.14 6.74 -64.92
CA GLU A 177 33.38 6.17 -65.53
C GLU A 177 34.55 5.93 -64.53
N ALA A 178 34.75 4.67 -64.06
CA ALA A 178 36.07 4.08 -63.70
C ALA A 178 35.95 2.59 -63.21
N PRO A 179 36.95 1.70 -63.40
CA PRO A 179 36.80 0.25 -63.16
C PRO A 179 37.63 -0.38 -62.00
N ALA A 180 37.17 -1.58 -61.56
CA ALA A 180 37.77 -2.64 -60.72
C ALA A 180 39.30 -2.63 -60.44
N LYS A 181 39.89 -3.10 -59.32
CA LYS A 181 39.66 -4.21 -58.32
C LYS A 181 40.78 -4.08 -57.21
N PRO A 182 41.00 -4.99 -56.21
CA PRO A 182 40.20 -6.06 -55.59
C PRO A 182 40.17 -6.05 -54.02
N ALA A 183 39.35 -6.95 -53.44
CA ALA A 183 39.48 -7.59 -52.12
C ALA A 183 39.93 -6.77 -50.87
N TYR A 184 38.96 -6.38 -50.04
CA TYR A 184 39.13 -6.32 -48.57
C TYR A 184 37.82 -6.76 -47.89
N SER A 185 37.92 -7.59 -46.86
CA SER A 185 36.80 -7.96 -45.98
C SER A 185 36.72 -7.00 -44.81
N VAL A 186 35.65 -6.22 -44.75
CA VAL A 186 35.28 -5.27 -43.67
C VAL A 186 33.79 -5.50 -43.40
N PRO A 187 33.31 -5.50 -42.14
CA PRO A 187 32.10 -6.24 -41.77
C PRO A 187 30.80 -5.64 -42.33
N HIS A 188 29.78 -6.49 -42.50
CA HIS A 188 28.40 -6.01 -42.48
C HIS A 188 28.08 -5.48 -41.08
N GLU A 189 27.77 -4.19 -40.99
CA GLU A 189 26.99 -3.68 -39.88
C GLU A 189 25.53 -4.08 -40.11
N GLU A 190 25.12 -5.16 -39.45
CA GLU A 190 23.71 -5.53 -39.36
C GLU A 190 23.00 -4.46 -38.51
N ILE A 191 22.29 -3.55 -39.18
CA ILE A 191 21.23 -2.75 -38.55
C ILE A 191 20.03 -3.68 -38.38
N VAL A 192 20.06 -4.45 -37.31
CA VAL A 192 18.90 -5.22 -36.83
C VAL A 192 17.96 -4.23 -36.11
N SER A 193 16.79 -4.67 -35.64
CA SER A 193 15.92 -3.88 -34.75
C SER A 193 15.31 -4.80 -33.70
N VAL A 194 15.32 -4.45 -32.41
CA VAL A 194 14.60 -5.25 -31.38
C VAL A 194 13.11 -5.26 -31.74
N ASP A 195 12.42 -6.38 -31.59
CA ASP A 195 10.95 -6.35 -31.55
C ASP A 195 10.48 -5.89 -30.16
N PHE A 196 10.22 -4.60 -30.03
CA PHE A 196 9.77 -3.97 -28.79
C PHE A 196 8.32 -4.33 -28.38
N LYS A 197 7.62 -5.20 -29.11
CA LYS A 197 6.19 -5.51 -28.84
C LYS A 197 5.96 -6.46 -27.67
N THR A 198 6.97 -7.25 -27.28
CA THR A 198 6.84 -8.29 -26.22
C THR A 198 7.38 -7.84 -24.86
N ILE A 199 7.96 -6.64 -24.77
CA ILE A 199 8.58 -6.08 -23.57
C ILE A 199 8.12 -4.63 -23.34
N PRO A 200 7.96 -4.17 -22.09
CA PRO A 200 7.43 -2.84 -21.79
C PRO A 200 8.50 -1.76 -21.93
N VAL A 201 9.12 -1.63 -23.10
CA VAL A 201 10.19 -0.65 -23.39
C VAL A 201 10.03 -0.04 -24.78
N MET A 202 10.41 1.23 -24.92
CA MET A 202 10.32 2.00 -26.15
C MET A 202 11.65 2.01 -26.90
N SER A 203 11.57 2.00 -28.23
CA SER A 203 12.73 2.08 -29.14
C SER A 203 13.29 3.50 -29.32
N GLU A 204 12.42 4.48 -29.12
CA GLU A 204 12.68 5.91 -29.27
C GLU A 204 13.50 6.44 -28.10
N GLY A 205 14.51 7.25 -28.39
CA GLY A 205 15.44 7.78 -27.38
C GLY A 205 16.44 6.78 -26.80
N ALA A 206 16.51 5.55 -27.33
CA ALA A 206 17.43 4.52 -26.84
C ALA A 206 18.92 4.95 -26.99
N GLN A 207 19.66 4.96 -25.88
CA GLN A 207 21.06 5.40 -25.81
C GLN A 207 22.01 4.21 -25.63
N ILE A 208 22.97 4.06 -26.53
CA ILE A 208 24.04 3.04 -26.41
C ILE A 208 25.04 3.52 -25.36
N ILE A 209 25.28 2.69 -24.35
CA ILE A 209 26.23 2.94 -23.25
C ILE A 209 27.52 2.14 -23.43
N LYS A 210 27.41 0.91 -23.92
CA LYS A 210 28.54 0.01 -24.12
C LYS A 210 28.31 -0.86 -25.35
N GLY A 211 29.37 -1.16 -26.09
CA GLY A 211 29.31 -2.11 -27.20
C GLY A 211 28.53 -1.59 -28.41
N LYS A 212 27.85 -2.49 -29.10
CA LYS A 212 27.01 -2.21 -30.28
C LYS A 212 25.57 -1.95 -29.86
N ARG A 213 24.79 -1.36 -30.77
CA ARG A 213 23.33 -1.28 -30.59
C ARG A 213 22.75 -2.69 -30.44
N ILE A 214 21.96 -2.91 -29.40
CA ILE A 214 21.34 -4.20 -29.15
C ILE A 214 20.04 -4.27 -29.94
N PHE A 215 19.88 -5.42 -30.57
CA PHE A 215 18.78 -5.75 -31.44
C PHE A 215 18.56 -7.26 -31.31
N ALA A 216 17.34 -7.69 -30.99
CA ALA A 216 17.05 -9.09 -30.71
C ALA A 216 15.57 -9.40 -30.98
N ASP A 217 15.31 -10.59 -31.53
CA ASP A 217 13.95 -11.07 -31.82
C ASP A 217 13.26 -11.64 -30.55
N SER A 218 14.03 -11.87 -29.49
CA SER A 218 13.54 -12.28 -28.17
C SER A 218 14.48 -11.82 -27.06
N VAL A 219 13.93 -11.67 -25.85
CA VAL A 219 14.67 -11.51 -24.60
C VAL A 219 14.49 -12.75 -23.73
N THR A 220 15.46 -13.02 -22.88
CA THR A 220 15.41 -14.06 -21.85
C THR A 220 14.86 -13.45 -20.55
N ASN A 221 13.87 -14.09 -19.94
CA ASN A 221 13.45 -13.73 -18.59
C ASN A 221 14.59 -14.01 -17.60
N ILE A 222 14.89 -13.09 -16.71
CA ILE A 222 15.95 -13.24 -15.72
C ILE A 222 15.62 -14.39 -14.75
N GLY A 223 14.33 -14.62 -14.47
CA GLY A 223 13.83 -15.74 -13.68
C GLY A 223 14.06 -17.14 -14.29
N ASP A 224 14.46 -17.23 -15.57
CA ASP A 224 14.75 -18.50 -16.26
C ASP A 224 16.26 -18.83 -16.33
N ILE A 225 17.12 -18.00 -15.74
CA ILE A 225 18.59 -18.12 -15.82
C ILE A 225 19.15 -18.98 -14.67
N TYR A 226 19.32 -20.28 -14.92
CA TYR A 226 19.83 -21.26 -13.95
C TYR A 226 21.17 -21.92 -14.32
N GLU A 227 21.74 -21.59 -15.49
CA GLU A 227 22.98 -22.21 -16.00
C GLU A 227 23.82 -21.21 -16.83
N PRO A 228 25.11 -21.49 -17.09
CA PRO A 228 25.95 -20.62 -17.93
C PRO A 228 25.45 -20.58 -19.38
N GLN A 229 25.20 -19.37 -19.90
CA GLN A 229 24.65 -19.16 -21.25
C GLN A 229 25.42 -18.04 -21.98
N ASN A 230 25.66 -18.21 -23.29
CA ASN A 230 26.35 -17.25 -24.13
C ASN A 230 25.37 -16.47 -25.00
N GLY A 231 25.55 -15.15 -25.11
CA GLY A 231 24.75 -14.31 -26.02
C GLY A 231 23.35 -13.97 -25.51
N VAL A 232 23.10 -14.16 -24.21
CA VAL A 232 21.83 -13.83 -23.55
C VAL A 232 21.53 -12.35 -23.72
N VAL A 233 20.28 -12.03 -24.11
CA VAL A 233 19.76 -10.66 -24.15
C VAL A 233 18.67 -10.55 -23.08
N ILE A 234 18.87 -9.69 -22.10
CA ILE A 234 17.87 -9.39 -21.07
C ILE A 234 17.44 -7.93 -21.17
N TRP A 235 16.30 -7.62 -20.56
CA TRP A 235 15.92 -6.26 -20.21
C TRP A 235 15.74 -6.16 -18.69
N GLY A 236 15.66 -4.96 -18.14
CA GLY A 236 15.24 -4.77 -16.75
C GLY A 236 15.47 -3.35 -16.24
N ASP A 237 14.79 -3.05 -15.14
CA ASP A 237 14.93 -1.80 -14.41
C ASP A 237 16.10 -1.89 -13.42
N ILE A 238 16.96 -0.88 -13.43
CA ILE A 238 18.10 -0.78 -12.52
C ILE A 238 17.58 -0.36 -11.14
N PHE A 239 17.73 -1.23 -10.14
CA PHE A 239 17.30 -0.95 -8.76
C PHE A 239 18.49 -0.80 -7.79
N ASP A 240 19.65 -1.37 -8.10
CA ASP A 240 20.86 -1.20 -7.29
C ASP A 240 22.14 -0.89 -8.08
N TYR A 241 23.00 -0.11 -7.45
CA TYR A 241 24.30 0.34 -7.96
C TYR A 241 25.26 0.45 -6.77
N GLN A 242 26.37 -0.30 -6.81
CA GLN A 242 27.40 -0.30 -5.78
C GLN A 242 28.78 -0.18 -6.40
N GLU A 243 29.63 0.68 -5.84
CA GLU A 243 31.05 0.78 -6.18
C GLU A 243 31.89 0.46 -4.94
N LYS A 244 32.89 -0.41 -5.07
CA LYS A 244 33.79 -0.82 -3.98
C LYS A 244 35.23 -0.82 -4.46
N GLU A 245 36.10 -0.12 -3.73
CA GLU A 245 37.54 -0.19 -3.91
C GLU A 245 38.13 -1.39 -3.16
N ILE A 246 38.99 -2.16 -3.81
CA ILE A 246 39.75 -3.25 -3.19
C ILE A 246 41.23 -3.17 -3.57
N LYS A 247 42.11 -3.60 -2.66
CA LYS A 247 43.52 -3.80 -2.97
C LYS A 247 43.76 -5.27 -3.32
N ASN A 248 44.29 -5.53 -4.51
CA ASN A 248 44.58 -6.91 -4.91
C ASN A 248 45.84 -7.43 -4.19
N LYS A 249 46.13 -8.73 -4.33
CA LYS A 249 47.29 -9.38 -3.69
C LYS A 249 48.67 -8.82 -4.11
N LYS A 250 48.73 -7.92 -5.09
CA LYS A 250 49.95 -7.20 -5.53
C LYS A 250 50.02 -5.76 -5.02
N GLY A 251 49.01 -5.28 -4.29
CA GLY A 251 48.91 -3.91 -3.81
C GLY A 251 48.30 -2.91 -4.80
N GLU A 252 47.84 -3.36 -5.97
CA GLU A 252 47.18 -2.51 -6.96
C GLU A 252 45.73 -2.20 -6.51
N GLU A 253 45.30 -0.95 -6.64
CA GLU A 253 43.93 -0.52 -6.32
C GLU A 253 43.00 -0.82 -7.51
N LYS A 254 42.01 -1.70 -7.29
CA LYS A 254 40.99 -2.06 -8.27
C LYS A 254 39.62 -1.55 -7.80
N ARG A 255 38.78 -1.19 -8.74
CA ARG A 255 37.37 -0.86 -8.53
C ARG A 255 36.50 -2.04 -8.98
N ILE A 256 35.56 -2.44 -8.13
CA ILE A 256 34.46 -3.32 -8.50
C ILE A 256 33.19 -2.48 -8.58
N THR A 257 32.58 -2.42 -9.76
CA THR A 257 31.26 -1.82 -9.94
C THR A 257 30.24 -2.94 -10.11
N THR A 258 29.21 -2.96 -9.27
CA THR A 258 28.09 -3.90 -9.34
C THR A 258 26.80 -3.15 -9.63
N VAL A 259 26.08 -3.56 -10.66
CA VAL A 259 24.76 -3.01 -11.01
C VAL A 259 23.76 -4.14 -11.06
N SER A 260 22.64 -4.02 -10.35
CA SER A 260 21.59 -5.04 -10.31
C SER A 260 20.33 -4.55 -11.00
N LEU A 261 19.75 -5.41 -11.83
CA LEU A 261 18.55 -5.16 -12.60
C LEU A 261 17.53 -6.28 -12.47
N THR A 262 16.26 -5.92 -12.61
CA THR A 262 15.12 -6.83 -12.51
C THR A 262 14.17 -6.65 -13.69
N ASP A 263 13.65 -7.76 -14.22
CA ASP A 263 12.52 -7.79 -15.15
C ASP A 263 11.22 -8.19 -14.42
N TYR A 264 11.24 -8.14 -13.09
CA TYR A 264 10.21 -8.58 -12.16
C TYR A 264 9.96 -10.10 -12.07
N THR A 265 10.46 -10.89 -13.03
CA THR A 265 10.49 -12.37 -12.96
C THR A 265 11.65 -12.89 -12.10
N GLY A 266 12.75 -12.14 -12.12
CA GLY A 266 13.92 -12.32 -11.26
C GLY A 266 14.85 -11.12 -11.35
N SER A 267 16.05 -11.26 -10.79
CA SER A 267 17.09 -10.22 -10.85
C SER A 267 18.47 -10.84 -11.01
N ILE A 268 19.37 -10.10 -11.66
CA ILE A 268 20.77 -10.50 -11.86
C ILE A 268 21.69 -9.29 -11.66
N SER A 269 22.95 -9.57 -11.34
CA SER A 269 23.99 -8.55 -11.18
C SER A 269 24.99 -8.57 -12.34
N ILE A 270 25.33 -7.37 -12.81
CA ILE A 270 26.45 -7.09 -13.70
C ILE A 270 27.61 -6.67 -12.82
N LYS A 271 28.78 -7.30 -13.01
CA LYS A 271 30.00 -6.96 -12.26
C LYS A 271 31.13 -6.62 -13.23
N ASP A 272 31.66 -5.41 -13.10
CA ASP A 272 32.86 -4.95 -13.80
C ASP A 272 34.03 -4.80 -12.83
N PHE A 273 35.20 -5.25 -13.25
CA PHE A 273 36.42 -5.33 -12.44
C PHE A 273 37.52 -4.57 -13.17
N ALA A 274 37.76 -3.33 -12.77
CA ALA A 274 38.62 -2.41 -13.50
C ALA A 274 39.69 -1.78 -12.60
N ASP A 275 40.69 -1.13 -13.21
CA ASP A 275 41.62 -0.28 -12.46
C ASP A 275 40.91 0.95 -11.91
N LYS A 276 41.30 1.42 -10.72
CA LYS A 276 40.63 2.53 -10.02
C LYS A 276 40.46 3.78 -10.89
N ASP A 277 41.53 4.17 -11.59
CA ASP A 277 41.57 5.37 -12.44
C ASP A 277 40.97 5.19 -13.84
N SER A 278 40.41 4.00 -14.16
CA SER A 278 39.76 3.75 -15.44
C SER A 278 38.34 4.32 -15.50
N GLU A 279 37.82 4.56 -16.71
CA GLU A 279 36.46 5.07 -16.91
C GLU A 279 35.39 4.07 -16.44
N ASN A 280 34.44 4.53 -15.61
CA ASN A 280 33.35 3.67 -15.11
C ASN A 280 32.14 3.73 -16.05
N ILE A 281 32.15 2.92 -17.12
CA ILE A 281 31.06 2.85 -18.11
C ILE A 281 29.70 2.57 -17.45
N LEU A 282 29.68 1.76 -16.38
CA LEU A 282 28.46 1.40 -15.66
C LEU A 282 27.88 2.54 -14.81
N SER A 283 28.61 3.63 -14.52
CA SER A 283 28.12 4.79 -13.75
C SER A 283 26.92 5.52 -14.40
N SER A 284 26.69 5.28 -15.69
CA SER A 284 25.52 5.76 -16.43
C SER A 284 24.22 4.98 -16.11
N LEU A 285 24.33 3.75 -15.59
CA LEU A 285 23.19 2.91 -15.18
C LEU A 285 22.71 3.33 -13.79
N LYS A 286 21.97 4.44 -13.74
CA LYS A 286 21.39 4.99 -12.52
C LYS A 286 20.15 4.22 -12.09
N LYS A 287 19.90 4.17 -10.78
CA LYS A 287 18.66 3.61 -10.21
C LYS A 287 17.43 4.29 -10.83
N GLY A 288 16.41 3.51 -11.18
CA GLY A 288 15.18 3.97 -11.82
C GLY A 288 15.27 4.14 -13.35
N THR A 289 16.39 3.78 -13.99
CA THR A 289 16.48 3.67 -15.46
C THR A 289 16.24 2.24 -15.93
N THR A 290 15.82 2.06 -17.19
CA THR A 290 15.63 0.75 -17.81
C THR A 290 16.72 0.48 -18.84
N ALA A 291 17.24 -0.74 -18.89
CA ALA A 291 18.27 -1.15 -19.83
C ALA A 291 17.90 -2.44 -20.57
N ILE A 292 18.33 -2.53 -21.84
CA ILE A 292 18.48 -3.79 -22.57
C ILE A 292 19.97 -4.11 -22.59
N ILE A 293 20.35 -5.35 -22.32
CA ILE A 293 21.74 -5.75 -22.10
C ILE A 293 21.99 -7.11 -22.76
N ARG A 294 23.04 -7.18 -23.59
CA ARG A 294 23.50 -8.44 -24.21
C ARG A 294 24.83 -8.85 -23.62
N GLY A 295 24.95 -10.11 -23.24
CA GLY A 295 26.13 -10.60 -22.53
C GLY A 295 26.27 -12.11 -22.48
N ARG A 296 27.13 -12.54 -21.56
CA ARG A 296 27.32 -13.94 -21.19
C ARG A 296 27.02 -14.09 -19.70
N VAL A 297 26.26 -15.11 -19.34
CA VAL A 297 26.03 -15.49 -17.95
C VAL A 297 27.13 -16.45 -17.53
N ASP A 298 27.86 -16.10 -16.48
CA ASP A 298 28.94 -16.89 -15.89
C ASP A 298 28.67 -17.15 -14.41
N PHE A 299 29.11 -18.30 -13.91
CA PHE A 299 29.12 -18.57 -12.47
C PHE A 299 30.31 -17.87 -11.82
N ASP A 300 30.05 -16.95 -10.89
CA ASP A 300 31.08 -16.25 -10.13
C ASP A 300 31.45 -17.05 -8.87
N ASN A 301 32.63 -17.66 -8.85
CA ASN A 301 33.10 -18.49 -7.74
C ASN A 301 33.41 -17.71 -6.44
N PHE A 302 33.47 -16.37 -6.48
CA PHE A 302 33.65 -15.57 -5.26
C PHE A 302 32.31 -15.38 -4.55
N ASP A 303 31.26 -15.05 -5.33
CA ASP A 303 29.92 -14.83 -4.79
C ASP A 303 29.04 -16.10 -4.73
N ASN A 304 29.44 -17.17 -5.42
CA ASN A 304 28.67 -18.40 -5.63
C ASN A 304 27.29 -18.18 -6.29
N GLU A 305 27.24 -17.30 -7.30
CA GLU A 305 26.02 -16.96 -8.05
C GLU A 305 26.30 -16.77 -9.55
N PHE A 306 25.25 -16.83 -10.37
CA PHE A 306 25.34 -16.43 -11.77
C PHE A 306 25.34 -14.91 -11.92
N VAL A 307 26.28 -14.37 -12.69
CA VAL A 307 26.44 -12.94 -12.98
C VAL A 307 26.48 -12.69 -14.48
N LEU A 308 25.94 -11.55 -14.91
CA LEU A 308 25.96 -11.16 -16.32
C LEU A 308 27.24 -10.37 -16.64
N ARG A 309 28.06 -10.91 -17.55
CA ARG A 309 29.16 -10.18 -18.18
C ARG A 309 28.61 -9.45 -19.41
N ALA A 310 28.28 -8.17 -19.23
CA ALA A 310 27.69 -7.32 -20.25
C ALA A 310 28.70 -6.95 -21.34
N ASN A 311 28.43 -7.38 -22.57
CA ASN A 311 29.18 -7.02 -23.78
C ASN A 311 28.64 -5.71 -24.36
N ASP A 312 27.31 -5.63 -24.47
CA ASP A 312 26.58 -4.50 -25.01
C ASP A 312 25.54 -4.02 -23.98
N ILE A 313 25.35 -2.70 -23.86
CA ILE A 313 24.40 -2.06 -22.92
C ILE A 313 23.70 -0.92 -23.64
N MET A 314 22.37 -0.91 -23.62
CA MET A 314 21.53 0.14 -24.19
C MET A 314 20.49 0.60 -23.17
N LEU A 315 20.55 1.86 -22.76
CA LEU A 315 19.47 2.49 -21.99
C LEU A 315 18.25 2.71 -22.90
N VAL A 316 17.07 2.42 -22.38
CA VAL A 316 15.78 2.54 -23.07
C VAL A 316 14.76 3.21 -22.14
N LYS A 317 13.72 3.83 -22.71
CA LYS A 317 12.60 4.31 -21.90
C LYS A 317 11.64 3.15 -21.64
N LYS A 318 11.16 2.96 -20.41
CA LYS A 318 10.05 2.04 -20.11
C LYS A 318 8.77 2.53 -20.80
N LYS A 319 7.93 1.62 -21.28
CA LYS A 319 6.55 1.93 -21.65
C LYS A 319 5.76 2.03 -20.34
N ASP A 320 5.40 3.26 -19.98
CA ASP A 320 4.59 3.53 -18.80
C ASP A 320 3.21 2.85 -18.94
N ARG A 321 2.68 2.32 -17.82
CA ARG A 321 1.28 1.85 -17.76
C ARG A 321 0.40 3.09 -17.68
N THR A 322 -0.54 3.24 -18.59
CA THR A 322 -1.41 4.41 -18.76
C THR A 322 -2.87 4.04 -18.65
N ASP A 323 -3.69 5.02 -18.24
CA ASP A 323 -5.15 4.99 -18.34
C ASP A 323 -5.51 5.83 -19.57
N GLU A 324 -6.21 5.26 -20.55
CA GLU A 324 -6.52 5.86 -21.86
C GLU A 324 -8.00 6.30 -21.98
N SER A 325 -8.84 5.98 -20.98
CA SER A 325 -10.27 6.29 -20.93
C SER A 325 -10.54 7.80 -21.06
N GLU A 326 -11.50 8.20 -21.88
CA GLU A 326 -11.87 9.62 -22.04
C GLU A 326 -12.41 10.25 -20.74
N GLN A 327 -12.96 9.43 -19.84
CA GLN A 327 -13.48 9.84 -18.54
C GLN A 327 -12.88 8.92 -17.48
N LYS A 328 -12.17 9.51 -16.51
CA LYS A 328 -11.38 8.78 -15.52
C LYS A 328 -12.20 8.43 -14.28
N ARG A 329 -11.96 7.26 -13.70
CA ARG A 329 -12.47 6.94 -12.35
C ARG A 329 -11.75 7.75 -11.27
N VAL A 330 -12.24 7.64 -10.03
CA VAL A 330 -11.51 8.02 -8.82
C VAL A 330 -11.40 6.77 -7.94
N GLU A 331 -10.21 6.49 -7.41
CA GLU A 331 -10.07 5.45 -6.38
C GLU A 331 -10.50 5.98 -5.01
N LEU A 332 -11.35 5.21 -4.32
CA LEU A 332 -11.94 5.59 -3.03
C LEU A 332 -11.49 4.68 -1.87
N HIS A 333 -10.84 3.55 -2.16
CA HIS A 333 -10.36 2.59 -1.17
C HIS A 333 -8.90 2.22 -1.47
N LEU A 334 -7.97 2.75 -0.68
CA LEU A 334 -6.53 2.65 -0.93
C LEU A 334 -5.71 2.76 0.35
N HIS A 335 -4.82 1.80 0.50
CA HIS A 335 -3.85 1.63 1.57
C HIS A 335 -2.44 1.98 1.07
N THR A 336 -1.66 2.59 1.94
CA THR A 336 -0.28 3.02 1.70
C THR A 336 0.68 2.20 2.55
N ASN A 337 1.98 2.44 2.43
CA ASN A 337 2.98 1.88 3.35
C ASN A 337 2.74 2.21 4.84
N MET A 338 1.78 3.08 5.19
CA MET A 338 1.35 3.35 6.57
C MET A 338 0.27 2.38 7.09
N SER A 339 -0.33 1.55 6.23
CA SER A 339 -1.14 0.40 6.66
C SER A 339 -0.21 -0.72 7.17
N GLN A 340 -0.21 -0.89 8.50
CA GLN A 340 0.85 -1.57 9.24
C GLN A 340 1.07 -3.03 8.83
N MET A 341 2.26 -3.31 8.29
CA MET A 341 2.64 -4.63 7.78
C MET A 341 1.63 -5.20 6.77
N ASP A 342 1.05 -4.35 5.91
CA ASP A 342 0.03 -4.77 4.93
C ASP A 342 0.28 -4.24 3.51
N ALA A 343 0.12 -2.93 3.31
CA ALA A 343 0.34 -2.30 2.02
C ALA A 343 1.79 -1.78 1.87
N ILE A 344 2.22 -1.64 0.62
CA ILE A 344 3.64 -1.54 0.25
C ILE A 344 4.02 -0.16 -0.28
N THR A 345 3.19 0.44 -1.11
CA THR A 345 3.56 1.65 -1.86
C THR A 345 3.34 2.92 -1.02
N PRO A 346 4.31 3.86 -0.97
CA PRO A 346 4.10 5.18 -0.37
C PRO A 346 2.99 5.99 -1.05
N ALA A 347 2.31 6.83 -0.28
CA ALA A 347 1.22 7.68 -0.75
C ALA A 347 1.65 8.58 -1.91
N LYS A 348 2.88 9.13 -1.84
CA LYS A 348 3.46 10.01 -2.86
C LYS A 348 3.48 9.38 -4.25
N GLU A 349 3.82 8.09 -4.36
CA GLU A 349 3.93 7.43 -5.66
C GLU A 349 2.54 7.04 -6.22
N LEU A 350 1.60 6.64 -5.35
CA LEU A 350 0.21 6.38 -5.74
C LEU A 350 -0.48 7.67 -6.24
N ILE A 351 -0.26 8.80 -5.55
CA ILE A 351 -0.77 10.13 -5.94
C ILE A 351 -0.22 10.57 -7.29
N LYS A 352 1.10 10.47 -7.50
CA LYS A 352 1.72 10.74 -8.80
C LYS A 352 1.15 9.87 -9.91
N ARG A 353 0.93 8.57 -9.65
CA ARG A 353 0.36 7.64 -10.63
C ARG A 353 -1.06 8.01 -11.03
N ALA A 354 -1.93 8.28 -10.07
CA ALA A 354 -3.30 8.70 -10.35
C ALA A 354 -3.35 10.04 -11.10
N TYR A 355 -2.51 11.01 -10.72
CA TYR A 355 -2.37 12.27 -11.45
C TYR A 355 -1.83 12.05 -12.88
N SER A 356 -0.83 11.19 -13.08
CA SER A 356 -0.31 10.89 -14.43
C SER A 356 -1.30 10.12 -15.32
N TRP A 357 -2.27 9.46 -14.70
CA TRP A 357 -3.45 8.85 -15.36
C TRP A 357 -4.60 9.83 -15.58
N GLY A 358 -4.45 11.10 -15.21
CA GLY A 358 -5.48 12.14 -15.37
C GLY A 358 -6.69 11.96 -14.43
N HIS A 359 -6.59 11.13 -13.38
CA HIS A 359 -7.63 11.05 -12.36
C HIS A 359 -7.71 12.41 -11.66
N LYS A 360 -8.91 12.91 -11.35
CA LYS A 360 -9.06 14.23 -10.70
C LYS A 360 -8.72 14.20 -9.20
N ALA A 361 -8.83 13.03 -8.59
CA ALA A 361 -8.64 12.83 -7.16
C ALA A 361 -8.22 11.39 -6.84
N ILE A 362 -7.75 11.17 -5.62
CA ILE A 362 -7.49 9.84 -5.04
C ILE A 362 -7.78 9.87 -3.53
N ALA A 363 -8.39 8.83 -2.98
CA ALA A 363 -8.51 8.66 -1.54
C ALA A 363 -7.26 8.04 -0.91
N ILE A 364 -7.03 8.34 0.37
CA ILE A 364 -6.06 7.68 1.24
C ILE A 364 -6.85 7.16 2.44
N THR A 365 -6.96 5.84 2.61
CA THR A 365 -7.86 5.19 3.59
C THR A 365 -7.13 4.12 4.41
N ASP A 366 -5.96 4.44 4.95
CA ASP A 366 -5.14 3.49 5.71
C ASP A 366 -5.86 2.83 6.91
N HIS A 367 -5.46 1.59 7.21
CA HIS A 367 -5.98 0.76 8.30
C HIS A 367 -5.83 1.45 9.67
N GLY A 368 -6.94 1.92 10.24
CA GLY A 368 -7.00 2.43 11.62
C GLY A 368 -6.09 3.62 11.91
N GLY A 369 -5.65 4.37 10.91
CA GLY A 369 -4.78 5.53 11.09
C GLY A 369 -4.65 6.40 9.85
N VAL A 370 -4.08 7.59 10.02
CA VAL A 370 -4.02 8.65 8.99
C VAL A 370 -2.59 9.10 8.66
N GLN A 371 -1.57 8.32 9.04
CA GLN A 371 -0.15 8.76 9.05
C GLN A 371 0.44 9.10 7.67
N ALA A 372 -0.21 8.69 6.58
CA ALA A 372 0.18 9.03 5.22
C ALA A 372 -0.22 10.46 4.80
N PHE A 373 -1.08 11.14 5.56
CA PHE A 373 -1.63 12.45 5.19
C PHE A 373 -0.56 13.55 4.97
N PRO A 374 0.53 13.66 5.77
CA PRO A 374 1.57 14.65 5.55
C PRO A 374 2.34 14.41 4.23
N GLU A 375 2.64 13.15 3.90
CA GLU A 375 3.24 12.83 2.60
C GLU A 375 2.27 13.12 1.45
N ALA A 376 0.98 12.81 1.63
CA ALA A 376 -0.06 13.02 0.63
C ALA A 376 -0.29 14.51 0.31
N VAL A 377 -0.34 15.39 1.32
CA VAL A 377 -0.46 16.83 1.08
C VAL A 377 0.81 17.40 0.44
N ALA A 378 2.00 16.94 0.83
CA ALA A 378 3.25 17.36 0.19
C ALA A 378 3.33 16.96 -1.29
N ALA A 379 2.89 15.75 -1.63
CA ALA A 379 2.81 15.28 -3.03
C ALA A 379 1.80 16.10 -3.85
N CYS A 380 0.64 16.45 -3.27
CA CYS A 380 -0.35 17.30 -3.90
C CYS A 380 0.16 18.74 -4.09
N ASP A 381 0.87 19.30 -3.11
CA ASP A 381 1.49 20.62 -3.20
C ASP A 381 2.59 20.68 -4.28
N ASP A 382 3.37 19.62 -4.45
CA ASP A 382 4.36 19.54 -5.53
C ASP A 382 3.71 19.53 -6.92
N ILE A 383 2.56 18.84 -7.08
CA ILE A 383 1.74 18.88 -8.32
C ILE A 383 1.21 20.31 -8.56
N ARG A 384 0.65 20.95 -7.53
CA ARG A 384 0.10 22.32 -7.60
C ARG A 384 1.17 23.36 -7.93
N LYS A 385 2.38 23.26 -7.36
CA LYS A 385 3.55 24.09 -7.73
C LYS A 385 3.96 23.89 -9.20
N GLY A 386 3.76 22.70 -9.74
CA GLY A 386 3.97 22.39 -11.16
C GLY A 386 2.89 22.93 -12.11
N GLY A 387 1.84 23.58 -11.58
CA GLY A 387 0.69 24.09 -12.35
C GLY A 387 -0.40 23.04 -12.63
N GLY A 388 -0.33 21.87 -11.98
CA GLY A 388 -1.36 20.84 -12.06
C GLY A 388 -2.46 21.00 -11.01
N GLU A 389 -3.68 20.58 -11.33
CA GLU A 389 -4.77 20.46 -10.35
C GLU A 389 -4.96 18.99 -9.96
N PHE A 390 -4.99 18.72 -8.66
CA PHE A 390 -5.25 17.40 -8.09
C PHE A 390 -5.79 17.54 -6.66
N LYS A 391 -6.50 16.51 -6.20
CA LYS A 391 -7.22 16.49 -4.92
C LYS A 391 -7.01 15.19 -4.17
N ILE A 392 -6.76 15.29 -2.87
CA ILE A 392 -6.68 14.14 -1.97
C ILE A 392 -7.99 14.03 -1.19
N LEU A 393 -8.56 12.83 -1.10
CA LEU A 393 -9.70 12.54 -0.25
C LEU A 393 -9.17 11.88 1.03
N TYR A 394 -9.03 12.68 2.09
CA TYR A 394 -8.42 12.28 3.34
C TYR A 394 -9.34 11.37 4.15
N GLY A 395 -8.99 10.10 4.32
CA GLY A 395 -9.81 9.11 5.02
C GLY A 395 -9.05 8.08 5.85
N CYS A 396 -9.78 7.06 6.30
CA CYS A 396 -9.28 5.93 7.07
C CYS A 396 -10.22 4.75 6.87
N GLU A 397 -9.69 3.53 6.76
CA GLU A 397 -10.48 2.32 6.97
C GLU A 397 -10.52 2.02 8.47
N ALA A 398 -11.67 2.26 9.08
CA ALA A 398 -11.93 2.12 10.50
C ALA A 398 -12.40 0.72 10.88
N TYR A 399 -11.91 0.21 12.01
CA TYR A 399 -12.42 -1.02 12.62
C TYR A 399 -13.67 -0.72 13.46
N SER A 400 -14.80 -0.57 12.78
CA SER A 400 -16.07 -0.22 13.43
C SER A 400 -16.67 -1.37 14.22
N VAL A 401 -17.24 -1.07 15.39
CA VAL A 401 -17.98 -2.04 16.22
C VAL A 401 -19.39 -1.53 16.48
N ASN A 402 -20.40 -2.36 16.16
CA ASN A 402 -21.80 -1.97 16.30
C ASN A 402 -22.28 -2.17 17.75
N ASP A 403 -22.09 -1.13 18.56
CA ASP A 403 -22.56 -1.01 19.95
C ASP A 403 -23.98 -0.44 20.05
N THR A 404 -24.60 -0.10 18.92
CA THR A 404 -25.96 0.47 18.86
C THR A 404 -27.08 -0.57 18.81
N VAL A 405 -26.73 -1.86 18.72
CA VAL A 405 -27.69 -2.98 18.64
C VAL A 405 -28.53 -3.05 19.91
N GLU A 406 -29.80 -2.67 19.81
CA GLU A 406 -30.75 -2.77 20.91
C GLU A 406 -31.12 -4.23 21.21
N ALA A 407 -31.23 -4.55 22.50
CA ALA A 407 -31.65 -5.89 22.96
C ALA A 407 -33.13 -6.16 22.67
N VAL A 408 -33.94 -5.10 22.50
CA VAL A 408 -35.38 -5.20 22.28
C VAL A 408 -35.79 -4.37 21.08
N LYS A 409 -36.40 -5.01 20.07
CA LYS A 409 -37.11 -4.33 18.97
C LYS A 409 -38.58 -4.24 19.34
N VAL A 410 -39.07 -3.05 19.64
CA VAL A 410 -40.44 -2.84 20.16
C VAL A 410 -41.42 -2.60 19.02
N TYR A 411 -42.31 -3.57 18.76
CA TYR A 411 -43.53 -3.35 17.99
C TYR A 411 -44.66 -2.81 18.88
N LYS A 412 -44.78 -3.40 20.08
CA LYS A 412 -45.67 -2.96 21.16
C LYS A 412 -44.96 -3.17 22.49
N ASP A 413 -44.94 -2.12 23.31
CA ASP A 413 -44.35 -2.21 24.65
C ASP A 413 -45.32 -2.85 25.64
N VAL A 414 -44.82 -3.77 26.45
CA VAL A 414 -45.59 -4.53 27.43
C VAL A 414 -44.79 -4.71 28.73
N PRO A 415 -45.46 -4.97 29.88
CA PRO A 415 -44.77 -5.25 31.13
C PRO A 415 -43.84 -6.47 31.03
N LEU A 416 -42.68 -6.41 31.69
CA LEU A 416 -41.69 -7.49 31.74
C LEU A 416 -42.20 -8.73 32.49
N LYS A 417 -43.29 -8.60 33.25
CA LYS A 417 -44.05 -9.68 33.89
C LYS A 417 -45.30 -10.12 33.09
N GLY A 418 -45.53 -9.54 31.91
CA GLY A 418 -46.66 -9.87 31.04
C GLY A 418 -46.53 -11.24 30.36
N GLU A 419 -47.33 -11.48 29.32
CA GLU A 419 -47.20 -12.67 28.48
C GLU A 419 -46.00 -12.53 27.54
N LEU A 420 -45.01 -13.41 27.70
CA LEU A 420 -43.81 -13.45 26.88
C LEU A 420 -43.63 -14.86 26.30
N ILE A 421 -43.24 -14.97 25.03
CA ILE A 421 -43.01 -16.24 24.34
C ILE A 421 -41.52 -16.39 24.13
N VAL A 422 -40.92 -17.40 24.76
CA VAL A 422 -39.52 -17.76 24.53
C VAL A 422 -39.49 -18.88 23.52
N PHE A 423 -38.72 -18.76 22.45
CA PHE A 423 -38.71 -19.72 21.35
C PHE A 423 -37.31 -19.93 20.75
N ASP A 424 -37.18 -21.03 20.03
CA ASP A 424 -35.99 -21.47 19.32
C ASP A 424 -36.44 -22.31 18.09
N LEU A 425 -35.63 -22.39 17.04
CA LEU A 425 -35.97 -23.09 15.79
C LEU A 425 -34.84 -23.98 15.28
N GLU A 426 -35.18 -25.21 14.91
CA GLU A 426 -34.30 -26.02 14.05
C GLU A 426 -34.66 -25.81 12.58
N THR A 427 -33.64 -25.78 11.71
CA THR A 427 -33.77 -25.36 10.31
C THR A 427 -32.94 -26.23 9.36
N THR A 428 -33.29 -26.29 8.07
CA THR A 428 -32.55 -27.06 7.06
C THR A 428 -31.18 -26.47 6.66
N GLY A 429 -30.81 -25.32 7.21
CA GLY A 429 -29.54 -24.63 6.96
C GLY A 429 -29.60 -23.17 7.46
N PHE A 430 -28.54 -22.39 7.25
CA PHE A 430 -28.34 -21.12 7.97
C PHE A 430 -28.99 -19.86 7.36
N SER A 431 -29.56 -19.91 6.15
CA SER A 431 -30.18 -18.73 5.50
C SER A 431 -31.69 -18.87 5.33
N ALA A 432 -32.44 -17.99 6.00
CA ALA A 432 -33.90 -17.91 5.94
C ALA A 432 -34.47 -17.72 4.51
N THR A 433 -33.66 -17.29 3.54
CA THR A 433 -34.07 -17.07 2.14
C THR A 433 -34.30 -18.39 1.39
N GLY A 434 -33.33 -19.32 1.47
CA GLY A 434 -33.37 -20.62 0.77
C GLY A 434 -33.82 -21.80 1.64
N GLU A 435 -33.67 -21.68 2.96
CA GLU A 435 -33.91 -22.76 3.92
C GLU A 435 -35.34 -22.74 4.49
N ARG A 436 -35.66 -23.77 5.28
CA ARG A 436 -36.97 -24.03 5.87
C ARG A 436 -36.84 -24.42 7.34
N ILE A 437 -37.92 -24.21 8.09
CA ILE A 437 -38.00 -24.59 9.50
C ILE A 437 -38.36 -26.08 9.57
N ILE A 438 -37.72 -26.84 10.45
CA ILE A 438 -38.01 -28.28 10.66
C ILE A 438 -38.60 -28.57 12.04
N GLU A 439 -38.24 -27.81 13.08
CA GLU A 439 -38.86 -27.88 14.40
C GLU A 439 -39.05 -26.48 14.98
N TYR A 440 -40.25 -26.23 15.51
CA TYR A 440 -40.55 -25.10 16.39
C TYR A 440 -40.54 -25.58 17.83
N GLY A 441 -39.83 -24.87 18.72
CA GLY A 441 -39.91 -25.04 20.16
C GLY A 441 -40.19 -23.72 20.86
N ALA A 442 -41.18 -23.69 21.77
CA ALA A 442 -41.47 -22.48 22.53
C ALA A 442 -42.07 -22.76 23.92
N VAL A 443 -41.91 -21.80 24.83
CA VAL A 443 -42.50 -21.79 26.18
C VAL A 443 -43.11 -20.42 26.48
N ARG A 444 -44.27 -20.39 27.14
CA ARG A 444 -44.93 -19.15 27.57
C ARG A 444 -44.52 -18.82 28.99
N LEU A 445 -44.16 -17.56 29.21
CA LEU A 445 -43.96 -16.98 30.53
C LEU A 445 -45.13 -16.06 30.90
N ARG A 446 -45.56 -16.11 32.17
CA ARG A 446 -46.40 -15.10 32.83
C ARG A 446 -45.84 -14.86 34.23
N ASP A 447 -45.77 -13.62 34.68
CA ASP A 447 -45.17 -13.24 35.98
C ASP A 447 -43.73 -13.77 36.20
N LEU A 448 -43.00 -14.02 35.10
CA LEU A 448 -41.70 -14.71 35.07
C LEU A 448 -41.70 -16.17 35.56
N GLU A 449 -42.85 -16.85 35.50
CA GLU A 449 -42.97 -18.30 35.65
C GLU A 449 -43.30 -18.97 34.31
N LEU A 450 -42.86 -20.22 34.12
CA LEU A 450 -43.12 -21.00 32.90
C LEU A 450 -44.50 -21.66 33.01
N CYS A 451 -45.45 -21.24 32.17
CA CYS A 451 -46.86 -21.61 32.30
C CYS A 451 -47.37 -22.58 31.22
N ASP A 452 -46.76 -22.57 30.04
CA ASP A 452 -47.25 -23.30 28.86
C ASP A 452 -46.10 -23.66 27.91
N THR A 453 -46.32 -24.63 27.02
CA THR A 453 -45.30 -25.23 26.15
C THR A 453 -45.86 -25.52 24.76
N PHE A 454 -45.09 -25.20 23.72
CA PHE A 454 -45.39 -25.52 22.32
C PHE A 454 -44.21 -26.24 21.68
N SER A 455 -44.49 -27.29 20.92
CA SER A 455 -43.53 -27.96 20.04
C SER A 455 -44.27 -28.50 18.83
N SER A 456 -43.71 -28.29 17.64
CA SER A 456 -44.23 -28.84 16.39
C SER A 456 -43.09 -29.04 15.40
N PHE A 457 -43.02 -30.22 14.78
CA PHE A 457 -42.31 -30.35 13.52
C PHE A 457 -43.01 -29.56 12.41
N ALA A 458 -42.28 -29.28 11.35
CA ALA A 458 -42.80 -28.73 10.10
C ALA A 458 -42.14 -29.47 8.92
N ASP A 459 -42.92 -29.89 7.93
CA ASP A 459 -42.38 -30.47 6.71
C ASP A 459 -41.62 -29.38 5.92
N PRO A 460 -40.29 -29.50 5.73
CA PRO A 460 -39.51 -28.53 4.98
C PRO A 460 -39.76 -28.59 3.47
N GLU A 461 -40.57 -29.52 2.96
CA GLU A 461 -40.86 -29.73 1.53
C GLU A 461 -39.58 -29.98 0.68
N LYS A 462 -38.45 -30.29 1.33
CA LYS A 462 -37.15 -30.55 0.71
C LYS A 462 -36.31 -31.52 1.57
N PRO A 463 -35.33 -32.23 0.99
CA PRO A 463 -34.44 -33.10 1.76
C PRO A 463 -33.65 -32.35 2.84
N ILE A 464 -33.55 -32.92 4.03
CA ILE A 464 -32.73 -32.40 5.13
C ILE A 464 -31.26 -32.78 4.86
N PRO A 465 -30.31 -31.82 4.85
CA PRO A 465 -28.90 -32.13 4.64
C PRO A 465 -28.32 -32.98 5.77
N GLU A 466 -27.42 -33.92 5.45
CA GLU A 466 -26.80 -34.83 6.43
C GLU A 466 -26.10 -34.09 7.58
N ARG A 467 -25.50 -32.92 7.29
CA ARG A 467 -24.89 -32.00 8.27
C ARG A 467 -25.91 -31.52 9.33
N ILE A 468 -27.15 -31.26 8.92
CA ILE A 468 -28.23 -30.81 9.82
C ILE A 468 -28.79 -31.97 10.63
N THR A 469 -28.99 -33.15 10.03
CA THR A 469 -29.36 -34.35 10.78
C THR A 469 -28.31 -34.73 11.83
N LYS A 470 -27.01 -34.55 11.54
CA LYS A 470 -25.92 -34.72 12.53
C LYS A 470 -25.90 -33.66 13.63
N LEU A 471 -26.37 -32.45 13.35
CA LEU A 471 -26.40 -31.34 14.31
C LEU A 471 -27.61 -31.45 15.26
N THR A 472 -28.79 -31.67 14.70
CA THR A 472 -30.10 -31.58 15.38
C THR A 472 -30.66 -32.93 15.83
N GLY A 473 -30.09 -34.04 15.32
CA GLY A 473 -30.65 -35.38 15.45
C GLY A 473 -31.94 -35.63 14.65
N ILE A 474 -32.48 -34.62 13.96
CA ILE A 474 -33.77 -34.73 13.26
C ILE A 474 -33.55 -35.42 11.90
N THR A 475 -34.23 -36.56 11.71
CA THR A 475 -34.21 -37.35 10.46
C THR A 475 -35.45 -37.08 9.61
N GLY A 476 -35.41 -37.44 8.32
CA GLY A 476 -36.60 -37.38 7.46
C GLY A 476 -37.76 -38.25 7.95
N GLU A 477 -37.47 -39.39 8.59
CA GLU A 477 -38.47 -40.29 9.20
C GLU A 477 -39.21 -39.62 10.37
N MET A 478 -38.56 -38.71 11.12
CA MET A 478 -39.20 -37.98 12.22
C MET A 478 -40.19 -36.90 11.76
N ILE A 479 -40.10 -36.48 10.49
CA ILE A 479 -40.91 -35.43 9.89
C ILE A 479 -41.97 -36.01 8.92
N GLU A 480 -41.98 -37.32 8.70
CA GLU A 480 -42.98 -37.98 7.88
C GLU A 480 -44.40 -37.78 8.45
N GLY A 481 -45.22 -37.00 7.74
CA GLY A 481 -46.57 -36.61 8.21
C GLY A 481 -46.61 -35.39 9.15
N ALA A 482 -45.53 -34.63 9.26
CA ALA A 482 -45.54 -33.32 9.93
C ALA A 482 -46.48 -32.32 9.21
N PRO A 483 -47.00 -31.30 9.92
CA PRO A 483 -47.74 -30.20 9.29
C PRO A 483 -46.90 -29.49 8.23
N SER A 484 -47.55 -28.95 7.20
CA SER A 484 -46.89 -28.06 6.22
C SER A 484 -46.28 -26.82 6.91
N GLN A 485 -45.31 -26.16 6.26
CA GLN A 485 -44.71 -24.91 6.78
C GLN A 485 -45.78 -23.89 7.21
N LYS A 486 -46.84 -23.75 6.41
CA LYS A 486 -47.97 -22.86 6.67
C LYS A 486 -48.74 -23.26 7.93
N GLU A 487 -49.15 -24.53 8.05
CA GLU A 487 -49.93 -25.01 9.20
C GLU A 487 -49.13 -24.97 10.51
N ALA A 488 -47.81 -25.23 10.45
CA ALA A 488 -46.93 -25.10 11.60
C ALA A 488 -46.79 -23.64 12.04
N LEU A 489 -46.60 -22.72 11.09
CA LEU A 489 -46.55 -21.28 11.35
C LEU A 489 -47.88 -20.75 11.90
N GLU A 490 -49.02 -21.12 11.32
CA GLU A 490 -50.35 -20.69 11.80
C GLU A 490 -50.59 -21.14 13.25
N LYS A 491 -50.25 -22.38 13.61
CA LYS A 491 -50.30 -22.88 14.99
C LYS A 491 -49.36 -22.15 15.94
N PHE A 492 -48.14 -21.83 15.49
CA PHE A 492 -47.18 -21.07 16.29
C PHE A 492 -47.68 -19.64 16.55
N ILE A 493 -48.28 -18.98 15.55
CA ILE A 493 -48.86 -17.64 15.69
C ILE A 493 -50.11 -17.67 16.59
N GLU A 494 -50.97 -18.68 16.47
CA GLU A 494 -52.10 -18.90 17.38
C GLU A 494 -51.63 -19.05 18.84
N TYR A 495 -50.56 -19.83 19.06
CA TYR A 495 -49.92 -19.95 20.37
C TYR A 495 -49.36 -18.61 20.88
N CYS A 496 -48.79 -17.79 20.00
CA CYS A 496 -48.25 -16.48 20.35
C CYS A 496 -49.35 -15.48 20.82
N GLY A 497 -50.53 -15.49 20.21
CA GLY A 497 -51.67 -14.63 20.59
C GLY A 497 -51.60 -13.21 20.01
N GLU A 498 -52.39 -12.28 20.59
CA GLU A 498 -52.65 -10.96 19.98
C GLU A 498 -51.55 -9.90 20.15
N ASN A 499 -50.73 -9.98 21.21
CA ASN A 499 -49.68 -8.99 21.49
C ASN A 499 -48.33 -9.64 21.87
N PRO A 500 -47.79 -10.52 21.00
CA PRO A 500 -46.68 -11.38 21.36
C PRO A 500 -45.33 -10.67 21.42
N VAL A 501 -44.58 -10.98 22.46
CA VAL A 501 -43.15 -10.72 22.57
C VAL A 501 -42.42 -12.03 22.33
N LEU A 502 -41.58 -12.08 21.30
CA LEU A 502 -40.72 -13.22 21.00
C LEU A 502 -39.34 -13.03 21.61
N ILE A 503 -38.88 -13.99 22.40
CA ILE A 503 -37.59 -14.00 23.07
C ILE A 503 -36.78 -15.16 22.50
N ALA A 504 -35.62 -14.86 21.92
CA ALA A 504 -34.70 -15.86 21.37
C ALA A 504 -33.25 -15.55 21.77
N HIS A 505 -32.33 -16.46 21.44
CA HIS A 505 -30.92 -16.35 21.78
C HIS A 505 -30.10 -16.19 20.49
N ASN A 506 -29.66 -14.97 20.18
CA ASN A 506 -29.32 -14.52 18.83
C ASN A 506 -30.59 -14.41 17.95
N ALA A 507 -31.60 -13.71 18.49
CA ALA A 507 -32.96 -13.63 17.95
C ALA A 507 -33.05 -13.17 16.49
N GLY A 508 -32.03 -12.46 15.97
CA GLY A 508 -31.93 -12.11 14.55
C GLY A 508 -31.81 -13.31 13.60
N PHE A 509 -31.50 -14.51 14.10
CA PHE A 509 -31.57 -15.75 13.32
C PHE A 509 -33.00 -16.31 13.28
N ASP A 510 -33.57 -16.66 14.43
CA ASP A 510 -34.87 -17.34 14.50
C ASP A 510 -36.01 -16.48 13.94
N THR A 511 -36.01 -15.19 14.29
CA THR A 511 -37.03 -14.26 13.79
C THR A 511 -36.91 -14.00 12.29
N ALA A 512 -35.73 -14.16 11.70
CA ALA A 512 -35.56 -14.09 10.24
C ALA A 512 -36.26 -15.26 9.54
N PHE A 513 -36.22 -16.46 10.11
CA PHE A 513 -36.95 -17.63 9.60
C PHE A 513 -38.46 -17.46 9.73
N ILE A 514 -38.98 -17.08 10.92
CA ILE A 514 -40.41 -16.78 11.10
C ILE A 514 -40.87 -15.70 10.11
N LYS A 515 -40.10 -14.61 9.97
CA LYS A 515 -40.47 -13.49 9.11
C LYS A 515 -40.43 -13.85 7.62
N SER A 516 -39.44 -14.64 7.18
CA SER A 516 -39.38 -15.18 5.83
C SER A 516 -40.59 -16.06 5.51
N GLU A 517 -40.98 -16.94 6.43
CA GLU A 517 -42.17 -17.79 6.25
C GLU A 517 -43.48 -16.99 6.30
N CYS A 518 -43.59 -16.00 7.20
CA CYS A 518 -44.70 -15.04 7.18
C CYS A 518 -44.84 -14.33 5.83
N VAL A 519 -43.73 -13.88 5.22
CA VAL A 519 -43.74 -13.24 3.89
C VAL A 519 -44.19 -14.23 2.81
N ARG A 520 -43.69 -15.47 2.80
CA ARG A 520 -44.11 -16.52 1.85
C ARG A 520 -45.61 -16.83 1.95
N GLN A 521 -46.16 -16.83 3.16
CA GLN A 521 -47.57 -17.16 3.42
C GLN A 521 -48.51 -15.94 3.43
N GLY A 522 -48.01 -14.73 3.23
CA GLY A 522 -48.80 -13.49 3.23
C GLY A 522 -49.27 -13.01 4.61
N ILE A 523 -48.63 -13.47 5.68
CA ILE A 523 -48.95 -13.15 7.08
C ILE A 523 -48.12 -11.92 7.53
N LYS A 524 -48.75 -11.00 8.29
CA LYS A 524 -48.04 -9.82 8.82
C LYS A 524 -47.25 -10.17 10.08
N PHE A 525 -45.94 -9.89 10.05
CA PHE A 525 -45.06 -10.07 11.20
C PHE A 525 -45.11 -8.82 12.11
N ASN A 526 -45.89 -8.90 13.20
CA ASN A 526 -46.20 -7.81 14.12
C ASN A 526 -45.78 -8.17 15.57
N PHE A 527 -44.51 -8.48 15.78
CA PHE A 527 -43.99 -9.01 17.04
C PHE A 527 -42.97 -8.04 17.66
N SER A 528 -43.01 -7.87 18.99
CA SER A 528 -41.86 -7.32 19.71
C SER A 528 -40.82 -8.44 19.86
N ILE A 529 -39.53 -8.12 19.74
CA ILE A 529 -38.44 -9.12 19.78
C ILE A 529 -37.49 -8.76 20.92
N VAL A 530 -37.05 -9.75 21.69
CA VAL A 530 -35.96 -9.64 22.68
C VAL A 530 -34.83 -10.59 22.31
N ASP A 531 -33.61 -10.07 22.15
CA ASP A 531 -32.40 -10.85 21.97
C ASP A 531 -31.61 -10.98 23.28
N THR A 532 -31.67 -12.18 23.85
CA THR A 532 -30.97 -12.48 25.09
C THR A 532 -29.44 -12.51 24.95
N VAL A 533 -28.86 -12.61 23.75
CA VAL A 533 -27.40 -12.51 23.57
C VAL A 533 -26.93 -11.08 23.84
N VAL A 534 -27.68 -10.06 23.39
CA VAL A 534 -27.38 -8.66 23.69
C VAL A 534 -27.51 -8.40 25.20
N MET A 535 -28.57 -8.92 25.82
CA MET A 535 -28.73 -8.87 27.28
C MET A 535 -27.55 -9.53 28.01
N CYS A 536 -27.16 -10.74 27.61
CA CYS A 536 -26.06 -11.47 28.24
C CYS A 536 -24.70 -10.76 28.09
N ARG A 537 -24.42 -10.13 26.94
CA ARG A 537 -23.18 -9.37 26.72
C ARG A 537 -23.05 -8.18 27.67
N SER A 538 -24.15 -7.48 27.95
CA SER A 538 -24.16 -6.36 28.90
C SER A 538 -24.21 -6.83 30.36
N MET A 539 -25.03 -7.82 30.68
CA MET A 539 -25.33 -8.23 32.06
C MET A 539 -24.38 -9.30 32.64
N LEU A 540 -23.61 -9.99 31.79
CA LEU A 540 -22.63 -11.03 32.15
C LEU A 540 -21.29 -10.78 31.43
N PRO A 541 -20.63 -9.62 31.64
CA PRO A 541 -19.40 -9.23 30.94
C PRO A 541 -18.20 -10.15 31.26
N GLU A 542 -18.24 -10.91 32.35
CA GLU A 542 -17.24 -11.90 32.74
C GLU A 542 -17.17 -13.12 31.80
N LEU A 543 -18.19 -13.35 30.96
CA LEU A 543 -18.23 -14.46 30.01
C LEU A 543 -17.54 -14.10 28.69
N LYS A 544 -16.49 -14.86 28.34
CA LYS A 544 -15.79 -14.73 27.05
C LYS A 544 -16.62 -15.15 25.83
N LYS A 545 -17.68 -15.94 26.03
CA LYS A 545 -18.59 -16.44 24.99
C LYS A 545 -19.98 -16.62 25.57
N HIS A 546 -20.97 -15.96 24.99
CA HIS A 546 -22.37 -16.01 25.41
C HIS A 546 -23.17 -17.02 24.58
N LYS A 547 -22.71 -18.28 24.51
CA LYS A 547 -23.52 -19.40 23.97
C LYS A 547 -24.51 -19.88 25.03
N LEU A 548 -25.67 -20.38 24.61
CA LEU A 548 -26.77 -20.78 25.50
C LEU A 548 -26.31 -21.71 26.63
N ASN A 549 -25.54 -22.75 26.30
CA ASN A 549 -24.99 -23.70 27.26
C ASN A 549 -23.96 -23.11 28.24
N ILE A 550 -23.15 -22.13 27.80
CA ILE A 550 -22.18 -21.44 28.67
C ILE A 550 -22.93 -20.53 29.66
N VAL A 551 -23.95 -19.81 29.19
CA VAL A 551 -24.80 -18.95 30.03
C VAL A 551 -25.61 -19.78 31.04
N ALA A 552 -26.23 -20.89 30.60
CA ALA A 552 -26.96 -21.82 31.46
C ALA A 552 -26.06 -22.34 32.61
N LYS A 553 -24.85 -22.78 32.26
CA LYS A 553 -23.85 -23.28 33.23
C LYS A 553 -23.43 -22.19 34.22
N HIS A 554 -23.16 -20.97 33.74
CA HIS A 554 -22.79 -19.84 34.59
C HIS A 554 -23.92 -19.46 35.57
N LEU A 555 -25.18 -19.43 35.12
CA LEU A 555 -26.35 -19.09 35.97
C LEU A 555 -26.79 -20.22 36.91
N GLY A 556 -26.10 -21.36 36.88
CA GLY A 556 -26.36 -22.53 37.73
C GLY A 556 -27.62 -23.31 37.35
N LEU A 557 -27.98 -23.34 36.05
CA LEU A 557 -29.23 -23.93 35.56
C LEU A 557 -29.12 -25.41 35.13
N GLY A 558 -27.92 -26.00 35.22
CA GLY A 558 -27.65 -27.39 34.87
C GLY A 558 -27.21 -27.60 33.42
N GLU A 559 -26.96 -28.86 33.06
CA GLU A 559 -26.74 -29.29 31.68
C GLU A 559 -28.08 -29.74 31.06
N PHE A 560 -28.21 -29.61 29.74
CA PHE A 560 -29.39 -29.97 28.95
C PHE A 560 -28.93 -30.50 27.59
N ASP A 561 -29.81 -31.21 26.89
CA ASP A 561 -29.56 -31.67 25.53
C ASP A 561 -29.73 -30.48 24.58
N HIS A 562 -28.67 -30.11 23.88
CA HIS A 562 -28.59 -28.93 23.01
C HIS A 562 -28.85 -29.39 21.56
N HIS A 563 -29.43 -28.51 20.73
CA HIS A 563 -29.87 -28.82 19.35
C HIS A 563 -31.21 -29.56 19.27
N ARG A 564 -32.12 -29.24 20.19
CA ARG A 564 -33.55 -29.52 20.08
C ARG A 564 -34.32 -28.28 20.51
N ALA A 565 -34.98 -27.63 19.56
CA ALA A 565 -35.65 -26.35 19.74
C ALA A 565 -36.50 -26.24 21.03
N PHE A 566 -37.20 -27.31 21.43
CA PHE A 566 -38.00 -27.29 22.66
C PHE A 566 -37.16 -27.20 23.95
N GLU A 567 -36.08 -27.97 24.08
CA GLU A 567 -35.25 -27.95 25.30
C GLU A 567 -34.36 -26.70 25.33
N ASP A 568 -33.89 -26.23 24.17
CA ASP A 568 -33.20 -24.95 24.00
C ASP A 568 -34.11 -23.77 24.41
N ALA A 569 -35.33 -23.65 23.88
CA ALA A 569 -36.30 -22.60 24.25
C ALA A 569 -36.66 -22.62 25.76
N LYS A 570 -36.77 -23.82 26.34
CA LYS A 570 -37.07 -24.03 27.77
C LYS A 570 -35.90 -23.67 28.69
N MET A 571 -34.66 -23.98 28.29
CA MET A 571 -33.47 -23.52 29.00
C MET A 571 -33.31 -22.00 28.87
N LEU A 572 -33.53 -21.47 27.67
CA LEU A 572 -33.56 -20.04 27.41
C LEU A 572 -34.59 -19.32 28.28
N GLY A 573 -35.78 -19.90 28.48
CA GLY A 573 -36.79 -19.33 29.37
C GLY A 573 -36.28 -19.19 30.81
N ARG A 574 -35.57 -20.21 31.33
CA ARG A 574 -34.94 -20.15 32.67
C ARG A 574 -33.82 -19.11 32.74
N ILE A 575 -33.04 -18.94 31.68
CA ILE A 575 -32.01 -17.89 31.57
C ILE A 575 -32.70 -16.52 31.59
N PHE A 576 -33.71 -16.31 30.75
CA PHE A 576 -34.43 -15.04 30.65
C PHE A 576 -35.08 -14.66 31.99
N ILE A 577 -35.74 -15.59 32.69
CA ILE A 577 -36.30 -15.36 34.02
C ILE A 577 -35.22 -14.82 34.98
N LYS A 578 -34.03 -15.44 35.03
CA LYS A 578 -32.91 -14.99 35.87
C LYS A 578 -32.42 -13.58 35.49
N LEU A 579 -32.39 -13.25 34.21
CA LEU A 579 -31.96 -11.92 33.73
C LEU A 579 -33.03 -10.86 34.00
N ALA A 580 -34.28 -11.12 33.62
CA ALA A 580 -35.42 -10.23 33.86
C ALA A 580 -35.61 -9.94 35.36
N GLN A 581 -35.46 -10.94 36.23
CA GLN A 581 -35.52 -10.74 37.68
C GLN A 581 -34.40 -9.81 38.17
N ARG A 582 -33.15 -9.96 37.68
CA ARG A 582 -32.06 -9.03 37.99
C ARG A 582 -32.35 -7.60 37.50
N LEU A 583 -32.96 -7.43 36.33
CA LEU A 583 -33.34 -6.11 35.78
C LEU A 583 -34.43 -5.43 36.61
N ILE A 584 -35.41 -6.19 37.11
CA ILE A 584 -36.45 -5.68 38.01
C ILE A 584 -35.84 -5.27 39.36
N ASP A 585 -35.03 -6.16 39.96
CA ASP A 585 -34.56 -6.00 41.34
C ASP A 585 -33.44 -4.94 41.47
N ASN A 586 -32.56 -4.82 40.47
CA ASN A 586 -31.41 -3.91 40.53
C ASN A 586 -31.65 -2.59 39.78
N GLU A 587 -32.29 -2.64 38.61
CA GLU A 587 -32.41 -1.50 37.68
C GLU A 587 -33.83 -0.91 37.62
N GLY A 588 -34.81 -1.55 38.27
CA GLY A 588 -36.20 -1.08 38.33
C GLY A 588 -36.96 -1.18 37.00
N CYS A 589 -36.54 -2.03 36.06
CA CYS A 589 -37.21 -2.20 34.77
C CYS A 589 -38.66 -2.71 34.96
N VAL A 590 -39.63 -2.05 34.31
CA VAL A 590 -41.05 -2.40 34.40
C VAL A 590 -41.55 -3.02 33.10
N ASN A 591 -41.14 -2.47 31.96
CA ASN A 591 -41.53 -2.88 30.62
C ASN A 591 -40.36 -3.52 29.86
N ILE A 592 -40.67 -4.21 28.75
CA ILE A 592 -39.63 -4.76 27.86
C ILE A 592 -38.76 -3.65 27.23
N SER A 593 -39.31 -2.46 26.96
CA SER A 593 -38.55 -1.32 26.44
C SER A 593 -37.47 -0.81 27.42
N ASP A 594 -37.63 -1.05 28.72
CA ASP A 594 -36.65 -0.64 29.73
C ASP A 594 -35.34 -1.42 29.64
N ILE A 595 -35.36 -2.64 29.07
CA ILE A 595 -34.15 -3.47 28.88
C ILE A 595 -33.10 -2.69 28.07
N ASN A 596 -33.51 -1.97 27.02
CA ASN A 596 -32.61 -1.17 26.17
C ASN A 596 -31.93 -0.01 26.92
N LYS A 597 -32.42 0.40 28.10
CA LYS A 597 -31.76 1.43 28.92
C LYS A 597 -30.54 0.86 29.65
N VAL A 598 -30.61 -0.40 30.05
CA VAL A 598 -29.55 -1.12 30.77
C VAL A 598 -28.55 -1.71 29.77
N THR A 599 -29.02 -2.34 28.69
CA THR A 599 -28.16 -3.06 27.74
C THR A 599 -27.34 -2.18 26.79
N LYS A 600 -27.42 -0.84 26.90
CA LYS A 600 -26.56 0.09 26.14
C LYS A 600 -25.11 0.10 26.64
N ASN A 601 -24.84 -0.42 27.83
CA ASN A 601 -23.50 -0.49 28.42
C ASN A 601 -22.79 -1.80 28.03
N VAL A 602 -22.55 -2.04 26.73
CA VAL A 602 -21.72 -3.16 26.26
C VAL A 602 -20.30 -2.66 25.99
N ASP A 603 -19.28 -3.35 26.49
CA ASP A 603 -17.88 -3.01 26.20
C ASP A 603 -17.58 -3.18 24.69
N PRO A 604 -17.24 -2.11 23.95
CA PRO A 604 -16.94 -2.19 22.52
C PRO A 604 -15.72 -3.07 22.19
N LYS A 605 -14.84 -3.34 23.15
CA LYS A 605 -13.68 -4.24 23.01
C LYS A 605 -14.09 -5.72 22.97
N SER A 606 -15.31 -6.04 23.39
CA SER A 606 -15.89 -7.39 23.32
C SER A 606 -16.57 -7.71 21.97
N LEU A 607 -16.97 -6.67 21.22
CA LEU A 607 -17.75 -6.80 19.99
C LEU A 607 -16.93 -7.29 18.79
N ARG A 608 -17.61 -7.80 17.75
CA ARG A 608 -17.01 -8.07 16.43
C ARG A 608 -16.76 -6.75 15.74
N ALA A 609 -15.53 -6.55 15.27
CA ALA A 609 -15.17 -5.42 14.43
C ALA A 609 -15.42 -5.75 12.95
N TYR A 610 -15.84 -4.74 12.22
CA TYR A 610 -16.03 -4.72 10.77
C TYR A 610 -15.23 -3.59 10.17
N HIS A 611 -14.91 -3.70 8.88
CA HIS A 611 -14.28 -2.62 8.14
C HIS A 611 -15.31 -1.55 7.74
N GLN A 612 -14.86 -0.30 7.62
CA GLN A 612 -15.70 0.87 7.39
C GLN A 612 -14.84 2.00 6.81
N ILE A 613 -15.13 2.47 5.60
CA ILE A 613 -14.41 3.63 5.05
C ILE A 613 -15.01 4.92 5.62
N LEU A 614 -14.15 5.80 6.12
CA LEU A 614 -14.47 7.16 6.55
C LEU A 614 -13.65 8.14 5.72
N ILE A 615 -14.29 9.08 5.02
CA ILE A 615 -13.63 10.15 4.25
C ILE A 615 -14.05 11.51 4.81
N ALA A 616 -13.10 12.39 5.09
CA ALA A 616 -13.36 13.77 5.48
C ALA A 616 -13.89 14.57 4.29
N ARG A 617 -15.15 15.02 4.39
CA ARG A 617 -15.80 15.92 3.43
C ARG A 617 -15.29 17.35 3.53
N ASN A 618 -14.94 17.80 4.74
CA ASN A 618 -14.48 19.16 5.03
C ASN A 618 -13.60 19.19 6.29
N ASN A 619 -13.11 20.37 6.68
CA ASN A 619 -12.22 20.52 7.85
C ASN A 619 -12.86 20.07 9.19
N ALA A 620 -14.19 20.21 9.35
CA ALA A 620 -14.88 19.68 10.53
C ALA A 620 -14.85 18.14 10.53
N GLY A 621 -15.07 17.52 9.36
CA GLY A 621 -14.89 16.09 9.14
C GLY A 621 -13.46 15.61 9.41
N LEU A 622 -12.45 16.36 8.98
CA LEU A 622 -11.03 16.06 9.24
C LEU A 622 -10.74 16.03 10.75
N LYS A 623 -11.21 17.05 11.49
CA LYS A 623 -11.07 17.12 12.95
C LYS A 623 -11.81 15.97 13.66
N ASN A 624 -13.02 15.63 13.19
CA ASN A 624 -13.77 14.47 13.68
C ASN A 624 -13.07 13.13 13.36
N LEU A 625 -12.46 12.99 12.18
CA LEU A 625 -11.64 11.83 11.81
C LEU A 625 -10.46 11.65 12.77
N TYR A 626 -9.76 12.75 13.11
CA TYR A 626 -8.67 12.72 14.10
C TYR A 626 -9.17 12.31 15.50
N LYS A 627 -10.33 12.84 15.95
CA LYS A 627 -10.97 12.41 17.20
C LYS A 627 -11.29 10.92 17.21
N LEU A 628 -11.93 10.41 16.16
CA LEU A 628 -12.33 9.00 16.05
C LEU A 628 -11.13 8.05 15.99
N VAL A 629 -10.09 8.36 15.22
CA VAL A 629 -8.83 7.61 15.20
C VAL A 629 -8.20 7.58 16.59
N SER A 630 -8.16 8.72 17.29
CA SER A 630 -7.63 8.81 18.65
C SER A 630 -8.41 8.02 19.68
N PHE A 631 -9.74 8.04 19.61
CA PHE A 631 -10.57 7.23 20.49
C PHE A 631 -10.33 5.74 20.25
N GLY A 632 -10.12 5.35 18.98
CA GLY A 632 -9.71 3.99 18.62
C GLY A 632 -8.37 3.57 19.22
N HIS A 633 -7.37 4.44 19.20
CA HIS A 633 -6.02 4.15 19.75
C HIS A 633 -5.88 4.27 21.27
N ILE A 634 -6.70 5.10 21.92
CA ILE A 634 -6.58 5.39 23.36
C ILE A 634 -7.69 4.70 24.17
N LYS A 635 -8.95 5.00 23.87
CA LYS A 635 -10.10 4.51 24.67
C LYS A 635 -10.45 3.06 24.34
N TYR A 636 -10.56 2.76 23.04
CA TYR A 636 -11.19 1.54 22.52
C TYR A 636 -10.21 0.52 21.92
N TYR A 637 -8.90 0.75 22.07
CA TYR A 637 -7.88 -0.19 21.61
C TYR A 637 -8.00 -1.56 22.31
N HIS A 638 -7.71 -2.62 21.55
CA HIS A 638 -7.66 -4.00 22.06
C HIS A 638 -6.60 -4.86 21.33
N ARG A 639 -6.77 -5.05 20.01
CA ARG A 639 -5.79 -5.68 19.09
C ARG A 639 -5.58 -4.88 17.79
N ARG A 640 -6.46 -3.90 17.59
CA ARG A 640 -6.59 -2.95 16.49
C ARG A 640 -7.37 -1.76 17.09
N PRO A 641 -7.22 -0.54 16.58
CA PRO A 641 -7.94 0.64 17.07
C PRO A 641 -9.41 0.59 16.64
N ARG A 642 -10.34 0.39 17.58
CA ARG A 642 -11.77 0.17 17.26
C ARG A 642 -12.60 1.43 17.43
N ILE A 643 -13.61 1.62 16.57
CA ILE A 643 -14.48 2.79 16.61
C ILE A 643 -15.92 2.33 16.89
N PRO A 644 -16.50 2.64 18.07
CA PRO A 644 -17.91 2.36 18.32
C PRO A 644 -18.80 3.14 17.34
N MET A 645 -19.87 2.52 16.87
CA MET A 645 -20.85 3.20 16.00
C MET A 645 -21.51 4.39 16.71
N SER A 646 -21.71 4.32 18.03
CA SER A 646 -22.21 5.45 18.82
C SER A 646 -21.29 6.69 18.76
N GLU A 647 -19.98 6.49 18.86
CA GLU A 647 -18.96 7.54 18.72
C GLU A 647 -18.92 8.06 17.27
N LEU A 648 -18.95 7.18 16.27
CA LEU A 648 -19.03 7.57 14.86
C LEU A 648 -20.28 8.40 14.56
N ILE A 649 -21.45 8.04 15.08
CA ILE A 649 -22.68 8.82 14.94
C ILE A 649 -22.54 10.20 15.58
N THR A 650 -21.94 10.27 16.78
CA THR A 650 -21.70 11.53 17.51
C THR A 650 -20.75 12.46 16.74
N HIS A 651 -19.76 11.90 16.06
CA HIS A 651 -18.74 12.63 15.29
C HIS A 651 -18.94 12.55 13.76
N ARG A 652 -20.16 12.23 13.27
CA ARG A 652 -20.42 12.04 11.84
C ARG A 652 -20.36 13.34 11.02
N GLU A 653 -20.46 14.50 11.67
CA GLU A 653 -20.46 15.78 10.96
C GLU A 653 -19.21 15.94 10.08
N GLY A 654 -19.44 16.20 8.79
CA GLY A 654 -18.37 16.39 7.82
C GLY A 654 -17.70 15.10 7.35
N LEU A 655 -18.17 13.91 7.73
CA LEU A 655 -17.70 12.63 7.21
C LEU A 655 -18.59 12.11 6.07
N ILE A 656 -18.01 11.30 5.19
CA ILE A 656 -18.67 10.41 4.23
C ILE A 656 -18.32 8.98 4.63
N VAL A 657 -19.32 8.11 4.73
CA VAL A 657 -19.23 6.77 5.34
C VAL A 657 -19.52 5.70 4.29
N GLY A 658 -18.51 4.90 3.92
CA GLY A 658 -18.56 3.91 2.83
C GLY A 658 -18.48 2.46 3.31
N SER A 659 -19.23 1.53 2.68
CA SER A 659 -19.44 0.19 3.23
C SER A 659 -18.24 -0.77 3.25
N ALA A 660 -17.08 -0.36 2.74
CA ALA A 660 -15.81 -1.10 2.75
C ALA A 660 -15.85 -2.48 2.05
N CYS A 661 -14.80 -3.27 2.30
CA CYS A 661 -14.50 -4.54 1.65
C CYS A 661 -15.35 -5.73 2.15
N GLU A 662 -14.90 -6.96 1.90
CA GLU A 662 -15.58 -8.19 2.34
C GLU A 662 -15.65 -8.36 3.86
N SER A 663 -14.72 -7.72 4.58
CA SER A 663 -14.69 -7.59 6.03
C SER A 663 -15.62 -6.47 6.56
N GLY A 664 -16.33 -5.76 5.68
CA GLY A 664 -17.40 -4.81 6.02
C GLY A 664 -18.69 -5.50 6.50
N GLU A 665 -19.50 -4.78 7.30
CA GLU A 665 -20.73 -5.32 7.89
C GLU A 665 -21.78 -5.67 6.81
N LEU A 666 -21.93 -4.80 5.80
CA LEU A 666 -22.88 -5.03 4.70
C LEU A 666 -22.48 -6.24 3.83
N PHE A 667 -21.22 -6.33 3.38
CA PHE A 667 -20.79 -7.45 2.55
C PHE A 667 -20.88 -8.78 3.32
N THR A 668 -20.46 -8.79 4.60
CA THR A 668 -20.68 -9.95 5.48
C THR A 668 -22.16 -10.33 5.54
N ALA A 669 -23.07 -9.36 5.71
CA ALA A 669 -24.51 -9.64 5.78
C ALA A 669 -25.10 -10.18 4.46
N VAL A 670 -24.63 -9.67 3.31
CA VAL A 670 -25.03 -10.16 1.98
C VAL A 670 -24.54 -11.60 1.78
N ARG A 671 -23.25 -11.87 2.05
CA ARG A 671 -22.62 -13.20 1.94
C ARG A 671 -23.25 -14.23 2.88
N ASP A 672 -23.55 -13.82 4.12
CA ASP A 672 -24.27 -14.65 5.11
C ASP A 672 -25.77 -14.84 4.75
N GLY A 673 -26.25 -14.27 3.64
CA GLY A 673 -27.61 -14.47 3.14
C GLY A 673 -28.71 -13.92 4.06
N ARG A 674 -28.46 -12.77 4.71
CA ARG A 674 -29.42 -12.12 5.62
C ARG A 674 -30.67 -11.63 4.88
N PRO A 675 -31.84 -11.52 5.55
CA PRO A 675 -33.08 -11.05 4.93
C PRO A 675 -32.95 -9.64 4.36
N TRP A 676 -33.66 -9.38 3.24
CA TRP A 676 -33.61 -8.11 2.52
C TRP A 676 -33.81 -6.87 3.41
N GLU A 677 -34.79 -6.89 4.32
CA GLU A 677 -35.02 -5.77 5.24
C GLU A 677 -33.82 -5.50 6.17
N VAL A 678 -33.12 -6.53 6.63
CA VAL A 678 -31.90 -6.38 7.45
C VAL A 678 -30.75 -5.82 6.61
N LEU A 679 -30.66 -6.23 5.34
CA LEU A 679 -29.70 -5.64 4.40
C LEU A 679 -30.01 -4.16 4.14
N CYS A 680 -31.29 -3.79 4.03
CA CYS A 680 -31.71 -2.40 3.91
C CYS A 680 -31.40 -1.57 5.16
N ASP A 681 -31.69 -2.10 6.35
CA ASP A 681 -31.37 -1.45 7.63
C ASP A 681 -29.86 -1.14 7.71
N ILE A 682 -29.01 -2.13 7.45
CA ILE A 682 -27.55 -1.99 7.44
C ILE A 682 -27.11 -0.99 6.35
N ALA A 683 -27.55 -1.18 5.10
CA ALA A 683 -27.17 -0.32 3.98
C ALA A 683 -27.58 1.16 4.18
N SER A 684 -28.67 1.42 4.90
CA SER A 684 -29.15 2.79 5.18
C SER A 684 -28.22 3.64 6.06
N PHE A 685 -27.25 3.02 6.74
CA PHE A 685 -26.24 3.73 7.53
C PHE A 685 -25.15 4.39 6.68
N TYR A 686 -24.96 3.97 5.42
CA TYR A 686 -23.84 4.41 4.60
C TYR A 686 -24.24 5.52 3.63
N ASP A 687 -23.31 6.44 3.34
CA ASP A 687 -23.48 7.49 2.34
C ASP A 687 -23.18 6.97 0.92
N TYR A 688 -22.42 5.87 0.81
CA TYR A 688 -22.23 5.08 -0.41
C TYR A 688 -21.95 3.60 -0.10
N LEU A 689 -22.30 2.71 -1.04
CA LEU A 689 -22.03 1.28 -0.93
C LEU A 689 -20.88 0.88 -1.86
N GLU A 690 -20.01 -0.01 -1.41
CA GLU A 690 -18.86 -0.51 -2.16
C GLU A 690 -19.13 -1.88 -2.78
N ILE A 691 -18.63 -2.05 -3.99
CA ILE A 691 -18.43 -3.34 -4.65
C ILE A 691 -16.99 -3.42 -5.14
N GLN A 692 -16.43 -4.62 -5.14
CA GLN A 692 -15.01 -4.86 -5.46
C GLN A 692 -14.85 -5.88 -6.59
N PRO A 693 -13.71 -5.86 -7.32
CA PRO A 693 -13.33 -6.91 -8.25
C PRO A 693 -13.55 -8.30 -7.67
N CYS A 694 -14.06 -9.23 -8.47
CA CYS A 694 -14.28 -10.60 -8.03
C CYS A 694 -12.95 -11.27 -7.62
N LEU A 695 -11.85 -10.86 -8.27
CA LEU A 695 -10.49 -11.29 -7.94
C LEU A 695 -10.04 -10.89 -6.52
N ASN A 696 -10.58 -9.82 -5.93
CA ASN A 696 -10.28 -9.48 -4.53
C ASN A 696 -10.82 -10.57 -3.57
N ASN A 697 -11.97 -11.14 -3.92
CA ASN A 697 -12.75 -12.08 -3.10
C ASN A 697 -12.63 -13.54 -3.53
N GLU A 698 -11.74 -13.85 -4.47
CA GLU A 698 -11.54 -15.20 -5.02
C GLU A 698 -11.14 -16.23 -3.93
N PHE A 699 -10.51 -15.78 -2.84
CA PHE A 699 -10.17 -16.64 -1.70
C PHE A 699 -11.40 -17.26 -1.04
N LEU A 700 -12.57 -16.60 -1.06
CA LEU A 700 -13.83 -17.13 -0.53
C LEU A 700 -14.34 -18.36 -1.30
N ILE A 701 -13.90 -18.58 -2.55
CA ILE A 701 -14.21 -19.79 -3.34
C ILE A 701 -13.37 -20.99 -2.87
N ARG A 702 -12.24 -20.74 -2.21
CA ARG A 702 -11.29 -21.75 -1.72
C ARG A 702 -11.44 -22.07 -0.24
N ASP A 703 -12.22 -21.27 0.48
CA ASP A 703 -12.40 -21.36 1.93
C ASP A 703 -13.42 -22.46 2.28
N GLU A 704 -12.97 -23.50 2.97
CA GLU A 704 -13.78 -24.67 3.35
C GLU A 704 -14.93 -24.33 4.30
N ASP A 705 -14.93 -23.17 4.97
CA ASP A 705 -16.04 -22.73 5.82
C ASP A 705 -17.29 -22.30 4.99
N TYR A 706 -17.15 -22.04 3.67
CA TYR A 706 -18.21 -21.51 2.80
C TYR A 706 -18.65 -22.48 1.69
N ASP A 707 -19.28 -23.60 2.07
CA ASP A 707 -19.89 -24.62 1.19
C ASP A 707 -20.72 -24.08 -0.01
N ASN A 708 -21.21 -22.84 0.08
CA ASN A 708 -22.13 -22.19 -0.86
C ASN A 708 -21.47 -21.16 -1.81
N ILE A 709 -20.16 -20.95 -1.74
CA ILE A 709 -19.41 -20.05 -2.65
C ILE A 709 -18.46 -20.92 -3.47
N ARG A 710 -18.73 -21.10 -4.76
CA ARG A 710 -18.02 -22.09 -5.60
C ARG A 710 -17.53 -21.54 -6.93
N THR A 711 -18.09 -20.43 -7.40
CA THR A 711 -17.69 -19.83 -8.68
C THR A 711 -17.60 -18.31 -8.60
N VAL A 712 -17.02 -17.70 -9.64
CA VAL A 712 -16.93 -16.25 -9.78
C VAL A 712 -18.32 -15.62 -9.90
N GLU A 713 -19.29 -16.34 -10.49
CA GLU A 713 -20.68 -15.90 -10.60
C GLU A 713 -21.38 -15.73 -9.23
N ASP A 714 -21.01 -16.51 -8.21
CA ASP A 714 -21.51 -16.33 -6.84
C ASP A 714 -21.05 -14.98 -6.26
N LEU A 715 -19.77 -14.63 -6.45
CA LEU A 715 -19.20 -13.33 -6.05
C LEU A 715 -19.86 -12.17 -6.82
N GLN A 716 -20.12 -12.36 -8.12
CA GLN A 716 -20.87 -11.40 -8.92
C GLN A 716 -22.30 -11.20 -8.42
N GLU A 717 -22.97 -12.23 -7.87
CA GLU A 717 -24.32 -12.05 -7.30
C GLU A 717 -24.29 -11.27 -5.99
N PHE A 718 -23.27 -11.41 -5.14
CA PHE A 718 -23.11 -10.52 -3.98
C PHE A 718 -22.98 -9.05 -4.41
N ASN A 719 -22.15 -8.76 -5.42
CA ASN A 719 -22.05 -7.42 -5.99
C ASN A 719 -23.39 -6.94 -6.60
N LYS A 720 -24.14 -7.80 -7.30
CA LYS A 720 -25.48 -7.47 -7.82
C LYS A 720 -26.50 -7.22 -6.71
N ILE A 721 -26.42 -7.91 -5.56
CA ILE A 721 -27.28 -7.65 -4.39
C ILE A 721 -26.99 -6.24 -3.83
N ILE A 722 -25.72 -5.85 -3.71
CA ILE A 722 -25.32 -4.51 -3.26
C ILE A 722 -25.79 -3.44 -4.26
N VAL A 723 -25.68 -3.68 -5.57
CA VAL A 723 -26.25 -2.80 -6.60
C VAL A 723 -27.77 -2.64 -6.44
N LYS A 724 -28.52 -3.74 -6.27
CA LYS A 724 -29.98 -3.71 -6.02
C LYS A 724 -30.33 -2.93 -4.74
N LEU A 725 -29.52 -3.03 -3.69
CA LEU A 725 -29.72 -2.29 -2.42
C LEU A 725 -29.52 -0.78 -2.63
N GLY A 726 -28.47 -0.38 -3.34
CA GLY A 726 -28.23 1.02 -3.68
C GLY A 726 -29.36 1.62 -4.52
N GLU A 727 -29.87 0.87 -5.51
CA GLU A 727 -31.04 1.28 -6.30
C GLU A 727 -32.31 1.41 -5.46
N ALA A 728 -32.58 0.45 -4.57
CA ALA A 728 -33.77 0.44 -3.72
C ALA A 728 -33.79 1.56 -2.66
N LEU A 729 -32.61 1.95 -2.16
CA LEU A 729 -32.45 3.00 -1.15
C LEU A 729 -32.04 4.37 -1.72
N ASN A 730 -31.79 4.45 -3.04
CA ASN A 730 -31.21 5.63 -3.71
C ASN A 730 -29.85 6.07 -3.11
N ILE A 731 -29.02 5.08 -2.76
CA ILE A 731 -27.65 5.26 -2.25
C ILE A 731 -26.65 4.97 -3.39
N PRO A 732 -25.67 5.84 -3.67
CA PRO A 732 -24.66 5.59 -4.70
C PRO A 732 -23.88 4.30 -4.45
N VAL A 733 -23.70 3.50 -5.49
CA VAL A 733 -22.82 2.32 -5.45
C VAL A 733 -21.55 2.63 -6.23
N VAL A 734 -20.38 2.37 -5.65
CA VAL A 734 -19.06 2.66 -6.22
C VAL A 734 -18.21 1.41 -6.32
N ALA A 735 -17.42 1.32 -7.37
CA ALA A 735 -16.46 0.24 -7.56
C ALA A 735 -15.05 0.66 -7.11
N THR A 736 -14.53 0.00 -6.08
CA THR A 736 -13.22 0.31 -5.47
C THR A 736 -12.24 -0.85 -5.66
N CYS A 737 -10.92 -0.60 -5.64
CA CYS A 737 -9.92 -1.67 -5.81
C CYS A 737 -9.41 -2.27 -4.51
N ASP A 738 -9.56 -1.57 -3.38
CA ASP A 738 -8.85 -1.89 -2.13
C ASP A 738 -7.33 -2.01 -2.36
N VAL A 739 -6.74 -0.91 -2.84
CA VAL A 739 -5.36 -0.88 -3.33
C VAL A 739 -4.37 -1.06 -2.18
N HIS A 740 -3.50 -2.06 -2.26
CA HIS A 740 -2.41 -2.29 -1.31
C HIS A 740 -1.01 -2.15 -1.93
N PHE A 741 -0.91 -2.11 -3.25
CA PHE A 741 0.34 -1.90 -3.99
C PHE A 741 0.08 -1.28 -5.38
N MET A 742 1.09 -0.70 -6.02
CA MET A 742 0.90 0.10 -7.23
C MET A 742 0.70 -0.75 -8.49
N ASP A 743 1.60 -1.71 -8.74
CA ASP A 743 1.57 -2.55 -9.95
C ASP A 743 1.50 -4.05 -9.63
N PRO A 744 0.94 -4.90 -10.51
CA PRO A 744 0.75 -6.33 -10.25
C PRO A 744 2.03 -7.08 -9.81
N ALA A 745 3.19 -6.63 -10.30
CA ALA A 745 4.51 -7.18 -9.98
C ALA A 745 4.96 -6.94 -8.52
N ASP A 746 4.35 -5.98 -7.82
CA ASP A 746 4.66 -5.63 -6.42
C ASP A 746 3.98 -6.58 -5.42
N SER A 747 3.02 -7.39 -5.88
CA SER A 747 2.28 -8.36 -5.06
C SER A 747 3.21 -9.29 -4.26
N VAL A 748 4.39 -9.63 -4.81
CA VAL A 748 5.40 -10.47 -4.14
C VAL A 748 5.86 -9.89 -2.80
N PHE A 749 5.96 -8.56 -2.68
CA PHE A 749 6.38 -7.91 -1.43
C PHE A 749 5.33 -8.08 -0.34
N ARG A 750 4.03 -7.97 -0.69
CA ARG A 750 2.92 -8.25 0.25
C ARG A 750 2.90 -9.72 0.67
N LYS A 751 3.11 -10.67 -0.25
CA LYS A 751 3.22 -12.11 0.09
C LYS A 751 4.30 -12.37 1.13
N ILE A 752 5.49 -11.78 0.96
CA ILE A 752 6.61 -11.89 1.91
C ILE A 752 6.24 -11.36 3.30
N LEU A 753 5.57 -10.20 3.39
CA LEU A 753 5.15 -9.62 4.67
C LEU A 753 3.94 -10.35 5.32
N MET A 754 3.15 -11.07 4.52
CA MET A 754 1.98 -11.84 4.98
C MET A 754 2.29 -13.29 5.36
N TYR A 755 3.45 -13.82 4.98
CA TYR A 755 3.77 -15.24 5.10
C TYR A 755 3.58 -15.80 6.51
N ASP A 756 4.05 -15.09 7.54
CA ASP A 756 3.92 -15.52 8.94
C ASP A 756 2.51 -15.29 9.54
N LYS A 757 1.58 -14.67 8.79
CA LYS A 757 0.23 -14.30 9.25
C LYS A 757 -0.88 -15.22 8.72
N PHE A 758 -0.71 -15.80 7.53
CA PHE A 758 -1.75 -16.52 6.80
C PHE A 758 -1.21 -17.81 6.16
N ASP A 759 -1.88 -18.94 6.40
CA ASP A 759 -1.49 -20.24 5.85
C ASP A 759 -1.55 -20.29 4.31
N ASP A 760 -2.31 -19.38 3.68
CA ASP A 760 -2.52 -19.28 2.23
C ASP A 760 -1.74 -18.13 1.56
N ALA A 761 -0.73 -17.54 2.22
CA ALA A 761 -0.02 -16.34 1.77
C ALA A 761 0.58 -16.36 0.34
N GLU A 762 0.69 -17.52 -0.31
CA GLU A 762 1.02 -17.64 -1.73
C GLU A 762 -0.11 -17.20 -2.68
N HIS A 763 -1.38 -17.28 -2.27
CA HIS A 763 -2.57 -17.04 -3.09
C HIS A 763 -3.30 -15.74 -2.73
N GLN A 764 -2.54 -14.74 -2.30
CA GLN A 764 -3.05 -13.41 -1.95
C GLN A 764 -3.74 -12.69 -3.12
N PRO A 765 -4.84 -11.95 -2.88
CA PRO A 765 -5.58 -11.26 -3.92
C PRO A 765 -4.77 -10.18 -4.64
N PRO A 766 -5.05 -9.91 -5.92
CA PRO A 766 -4.34 -8.91 -6.73
C PRO A 766 -4.88 -7.48 -6.44
N LEU A 767 -4.51 -6.97 -5.27
CA LEU A 767 -4.88 -5.65 -4.73
C LEU A 767 -4.01 -4.50 -5.29
N TYR A 768 -3.87 -4.43 -6.62
CA TYR A 768 -3.12 -3.34 -7.28
C TYR A 768 -4.02 -2.18 -7.73
N LEU A 769 -3.43 -1.00 -7.90
CA LEU A 769 -4.11 0.17 -8.47
C LEU A 769 -4.49 -0.11 -9.93
N ARG A 770 -5.79 -0.28 -10.21
CA ARG A 770 -6.31 -0.55 -11.57
C ARG A 770 -6.58 0.73 -12.37
N THR A 771 -6.46 0.67 -13.69
CA THR A 771 -6.91 1.74 -14.60
C THR A 771 -8.44 1.79 -14.67
N THR A 772 -8.98 2.80 -15.35
CA THR A 772 -10.43 2.91 -15.57
C THR A 772 -10.96 1.77 -16.45
N GLU A 773 -10.23 1.35 -17.49
CA GLU A 773 -10.64 0.26 -18.39
C GLU A 773 -10.60 -1.10 -17.71
N GLU A 774 -9.54 -1.39 -16.94
CA GLU A 774 -9.42 -2.63 -16.18
C GLU A 774 -10.62 -2.80 -15.22
N MET A 775 -11.09 -1.72 -14.60
CA MET A 775 -12.29 -1.73 -13.77
C MET A 775 -13.60 -1.84 -14.59
N LEU A 776 -13.71 -1.16 -15.73
CA LEU A 776 -14.90 -1.27 -16.59
C LEU A 776 -15.06 -2.69 -17.15
N GLU A 777 -13.96 -3.39 -17.45
CA GLU A 777 -13.96 -4.78 -17.88
C GLU A 777 -14.34 -5.73 -16.73
N GLU A 778 -13.75 -5.55 -15.55
CA GLU A 778 -14.04 -6.34 -14.34
C GLU A 778 -15.55 -6.29 -13.97
N PHE A 779 -16.17 -5.12 -14.08
CA PHE A 779 -17.60 -4.92 -13.77
C PHE A 779 -18.54 -5.07 -14.98
N SER A 780 -18.03 -5.51 -16.14
CA SER A 780 -18.81 -5.65 -17.39
C SER A 780 -20.06 -6.53 -17.26
N TYR A 781 -20.06 -7.50 -16.33
CA TYR A 781 -21.19 -8.38 -16.03
C TYR A 781 -22.42 -7.66 -15.46
N LEU A 782 -22.30 -6.41 -15.01
CA LEU A 782 -23.42 -5.54 -14.61
C LEU A 782 -24.12 -4.88 -15.83
N GLY A 783 -23.53 -5.00 -17.02
CA GLY A 783 -23.93 -4.27 -18.22
C GLY A 783 -23.27 -2.89 -18.30
N LYS A 784 -23.00 -2.43 -19.54
CA LYS A 784 -22.15 -1.27 -19.82
C LYS A 784 -22.55 0.01 -19.08
N GLU A 785 -23.86 0.30 -18.99
CA GLU A 785 -24.37 1.50 -18.33
C GLU A 785 -24.12 1.47 -16.82
N LYS A 786 -24.48 0.36 -16.16
CA LYS A 786 -24.27 0.21 -14.71
C LYS A 786 -22.79 0.11 -14.34
N ALA A 787 -21.98 -0.59 -15.14
CA ALA A 787 -20.53 -0.64 -14.95
C ALA A 787 -19.90 0.76 -15.01
N TYR A 788 -20.29 1.58 -16.00
CA TYR A 788 -19.83 2.96 -16.10
C TYR A 788 -20.34 3.84 -14.95
N GLU A 789 -21.59 3.63 -14.50
CA GLU A 789 -22.16 4.32 -13.35
C GLU A 789 -21.34 4.07 -12.08
N VAL A 790 -21.07 2.80 -11.73
CA VAL A 790 -20.37 2.44 -10.48
C VAL A 790 -18.86 2.70 -10.54
N VAL A 791 -18.21 2.51 -11.70
CA VAL A 791 -16.76 2.72 -11.85
C VAL A 791 -16.41 4.20 -12.02
N VAL A 792 -17.17 4.95 -12.83
CA VAL A 792 -16.81 6.33 -13.21
C VAL A 792 -17.76 7.35 -12.59
N THR A 793 -19.07 7.24 -12.80
CA THR A 793 -20.00 8.33 -12.43
C THR A 793 -20.10 8.51 -10.91
N ASN A 794 -20.35 7.43 -10.16
CA ASN A 794 -20.53 7.49 -8.72
C ASN A 794 -19.21 7.73 -7.98
N THR A 795 -18.08 7.18 -8.43
CA THR A 795 -16.76 7.48 -7.83
C THR A 795 -16.41 8.96 -7.94
N ASN A 796 -16.62 9.55 -9.12
CA ASN A 796 -16.46 10.98 -9.33
C ASN A 796 -17.43 11.81 -8.48
N LYS A 797 -18.69 11.37 -8.33
CA LYS A 797 -19.72 12.03 -7.52
C LYS A 797 -19.34 12.08 -6.04
N ILE A 798 -18.81 11.00 -5.45
CA ILE A 798 -18.31 11.00 -4.07
C ILE A 798 -17.09 11.93 -3.94
N ALA A 799 -16.17 11.89 -4.90
CA ALA A 799 -15.01 12.79 -4.93
C ALA A 799 -15.41 14.27 -5.00
N ASP A 800 -16.53 14.62 -5.67
CA ASP A 800 -17.06 15.99 -5.77
C ASP A 800 -17.78 16.47 -4.49
N MET A 801 -18.17 15.57 -3.58
CA MET A 801 -18.76 15.97 -2.29
C MET A 801 -17.75 16.58 -1.32
N VAL A 802 -16.47 16.27 -1.48
CA VAL A 802 -15.37 16.71 -0.60
C VAL A 802 -14.95 18.15 -0.96
N ASP A 803 -14.50 18.95 0.00
CA ASP A 803 -13.96 20.29 -0.25
C ASP A 803 -12.57 20.21 -0.93
N PRO A 804 -12.21 21.13 -1.85
CA PRO A 804 -10.94 21.07 -2.59
C PRO A 804 -9.70 21.50 -1.77
N ASP A 805 -9.92 22.21 -0.65
CA ASP A 805 -8.90 22.92 0.13
C ASP A 805 -8.69 22.35 1.55
N ILE A 806 -9.10 21.10 1.78
CA ILE A 806 -8.78 20.40 3.04
C ILE A 806 -7.26 20.27 3.16
N ARG A 807 -6.69 20.77 4.26
CA ARG A 807 -5.29 20.52 4.64
C ARG A 807 -5.24 19.71 5.93
N PRO A 808 -4.57 18.53 5.94
CA PRO A 808 -4.31 17.75 7.14
C PRO A 808 -3.63 18.52 8.27
N ILE A 809 -2.74 19.43 7.89
CA ILE A 809 -1.95 20.26 8.81
C ILE A 809 -2.20 21.72 8.41
N PRO A 810 -2.68 22.58 9.32
CA PRO A 810 -2.98 23.97 9.00
C PRO A 810 -1.68 24.73 8.66
N PRO A 811 -1.69 25.64 7.67
CA PRO A 811 -0.51 26.41 7.30
C PRO A 811 -0.23 27.53 8.32
N GLY A 812 1.05 27.81 8.55
CA GLY A 812 1.52 28.82 9.50
C GLY A 812 1.94 28.20 10.83
N THR A 813 2.46 29.04 11.73
CA THR A 813 3.03 28.61 13.02
C THR A 813 2.15 29.05 14.19
N PHE A 814 1.86 28.12 15.08
CA PHE A 814 0.94 28.25 16.21
C PHE A 814 1.75 28.08 17.50
N THR A 815 2.05 29.19 18.16
CA THR A 815 2.90 29.23 19.35
C THR A 815 2.07 29.25 20.65
N PRO A 816 2.52 28.58 21.73
CA PRO A 816 1.87 28.70 23.03
C PRO A 816 2.07 30.12 23.60
N SER A 817 1.09 30.59 24.36
CA SER A 817 1.17 31.80 25.16
C SER A 817 1.61 31.50 26.60
N MET A 818 2.23 32.48 27.26
CA MET A 818 2.52 32.43 28.69
C MET A 818 2.42 33.84 29.26
N ASP A 819 1.56 34.02 30.26
CA ASP A 819 1.28 35.33 30.86
C ASP A 819 2.55 36.00 31.37
N ASN A 820 2.69 37.29 31.04
CA ASN A 820 3.81 38.16 31.44
C ASN A 820 5.21 37.72 30.98
N ALA A 821 5.36 36.74 30.07
CA ALA A 821 6.69 36.25 29.65
C ALA A 821 7.59 37.36 29.04
N GLU A 822 7.00 38.33 28.33
CA GLU A 822 7.71 39.49 27.76
C GLU A 822 8.16 40.51 28.83
N GLU A 823 7.55 40.51 30.03
CA GLU A 823 7.95 41.35 31.15
C GLU A 823 8.91 40.62 32.10
N GLU A 824 8.65 39.33 32.37
CA GLU A 824 9.42 38.50 33.29
C GLU A 824 10.84 38.24 32.77
N LEU A 825 11.00 37.95 31.48
CA LEU A 825 12.32 37.65 30.88
C LEU A 825 13.31 38.84 30.99
N PRO A 826 12.95 40.09 30.60
CA PRO A 826 13.77 41.26 30.91
C PRO A 826 14.03 41.39 32.41
N ARG A 827 13.01 41.26 33.26
CA ARG A 827 13.15 41.50 34.70
C ARG A 827 14.23 40.60 35.30
N ILE A 828 14.15 39.28 35.10
CA ILE A 828 15.12 38.33 35.68
C ILE A 828 16.54 38.49 35.09
N THR A 829 16.64 38.81 33.80
CA THR A 829 17.94 38.94 33.12
C THR A 829 18.66 40.23 33.51
N TRP A 830 17.94 41.34 33.65
CA TRP A 830 18.48 42.61 34.16
C TRP A 830 18.85 42.53 35.64
N GLU A 831 18.04 41.87 36.48
CA GLU A 831 18.35 41.63 37.89
C GLU A 831 19.67 40.85 38.02
N ARG A 832 19.77 39.66 37.39
CA ARG A 832 20.98 38.82 37.46
C ARG A 832 22.20 39.49 36.85
N ALA A 833 22.06 40.22 35.75
CA ALA A 833 23.17 40.96 35.15
C ALA A 833 23.72 42.02 36.10
N LYS A 834 22.86 42.76 36.81
CA LYS A 834 23.27 43.77 37.80
C LYS A 834 23.94 43.12 39.03
N GLU A 835 23.44 41.97 39.47
CA GLU A 835 24.07 41.19 40.55
C GLU A 835 25.48 40.70 40.19
N MET A 836 25.73 40.40 38.91
CA MET A 836 27.02 39.91 38.41
C MET A 836 28.00 41.04 38.07
N TYR A 837 27.56 42.03 37.26
CA TYR A 837 28.42 43.07 36.68
C TYR A 837 28.27 44.46 37.31
N GLY A 838 27.35 44.64 38.27
CA GLY A 838 27.12 45.88 38.99
C GLY A 838 25.99 46.75 38.41
N ASP A 839 25.62 47.80 39.16
CA ASP A 839 24.65 48.81 38.73
C ASP A 839 25.29 50.21 38.87
N PRO A 840 25.50 50.97 37.78
CA PRO A 840 25.16 50.65 36.38
C PRO A 840 26.03 49.54 35.78
N LEU A 841 25.47 48.83 34.79
CA LEU A 841 26.19 47.81 34.02
C LEU A 841 27.33 48.41 33.18
N PRO A 842 28.38 47.63 32.87
CA PRO A 842 29.34 47.98 31.84
C PRO A 842 28.67 48.13 30.46
N GLU A 843 29.11 49.11 29.67
CA GLU A 843 28.49 49.46 28.38
C GLU A 843 28.40 48.28 27.39
N ILE A 844 29.38 47.37 27.40
CA ILE A 844 29.39 46.14 26.58
C ILE A 844 28.24 45.19 26.99
N VAL A 845 28.04 45.01 28.30
CA VAL A 845 27.01 44.12 28.87
C VAL A 845 25.62 44.70 28.60
N GLN A 846 25.43 45.99 28.86
CA GLN A 846 24.18 46.70 28.58
C GLN A 846 23.81 46.61 27.10
N LYS A 847 24.71 46.99 26.18
CA LYS A 847 24.45 46.93 24.74
C LYS A 847 24.13 45.51 24.25
N ARG A 848 24.72 44.47 24.87
CA ARG A 848 24.42 43.07 24.54
C ARG A 848 22.99 42.72 24.97
N LEU A 849 22.60 42.99 26.22
CA LEU A 849 21.25 42.74 26.71
C LEU A 849 20.19 43.52 25.94
N ASP A 850 20.41 44.82 25.72
CA ASP A 850 19.50 45.67 24.95
C ASP A 850 19.30 45.10 23.53
N LYS A 851 20.37 44.69 22.85
CA LYS A 851 20.27 44.10 21.50
C LYS A 851 19.52 42.76 21.51
N GLU A 852 19.87 41.85 22.42
CA GLU A 852 19.30 40.51 22.46
C GLU A 852 17.83 40.51 22.91
N LEU A 853 17.49 41.18 24.02
CA LEU A 853 16.12 41.25 24.53
C LEU A 853 15.16 41.89 23.52
N ASN A 854 15.56 42.99 22.88
CA ASN A 854 14.75 43.61 21.83
C ASN A 854 14.52 42.67 20.64
N SER A 855 15.50 41.82 20.28
CA SER A 855 15.33 40.82 19.23
C SER A 855 14.41 39.68 19.66
N ILE A 856 14.59 39.15 20.87
CA ILE A 856 13.82 38.01 21.41
C ILE A 856 12.35 38.38 21.57
N ILE A 857 12.05 39.55 22.14
CA ILE A 857 10.67 40.02 22.37
C ILE A 857 10.00 40.38 21.05
N LYS A 858 10.64 41.20 20.20
CA LYS A 858 10.05 41.63 18.92
C LYS A 858 9.68 40.47 18.00
N ASN A 859 10.40 39.36 18.07
CA ASN A 859 10.14 38.15 17.30
C ASN A 859 9.30 37.09 18.06
N GLY A 860 8.74 37.41 19.22
CA GLY A 860 7.82 36.54 19.97
C GLY A 860 8.47 35.36 20.71
N PHE A 861 9.80 35.31 20.82
CA PHE A 861 10.53 34.18 21.42
C PHE A 861 10.66 34.25 22.95
N ALA A 862 10.15 35.30 23.60
CA ALA A 862 10.22 35.45 25.06
C ALA A 862 9.57 34.28 25.81
N VAL A 863 8.47 33.75 25.28
CA VAL A 863 7.78 32.57 25.84
C VAL A 863 8.72 31.35 25.85
N LEU A 864 9.42 31.06 24.76
CA LEU A 864 10.36 29.92 24.66
C LEU A 864 11.47 29.98 25.71
N TYR A 865 12.03 31.18 25.90
CA TYR A 865 13.04 31.41 26.95
C TYR A 865 12.47 31.18 28.35
N MET A 866 11.26 31.67 28.64
CA MET A 866 10.65 31.48 29.95
C MET A 866 10.28 30.02 30.23
N ILE A 867 9.86 29.26 29.22
CA ILE A 867 9.61 27.82 29.34
C ILE A 867 10.91 27.08 29.69
N ALA A 868 11.97 27.29 28.90
CA ALA A 868 13.28 26.68 29.15
C ALA A 868 13.85 27.09 30.52
N GLN A 869 13.67 28.35 30.93
CA GLN A 869 14.08 28.85 32.24
C GLN A 869 13.36 28.12 33.38
N LYS A 870 12.02 27.97 33.30
CA LYS A 870 11.23 27.27 34.33
C LYS A 870 11.58 25.78 34.40
N LEU A 871 11.84 25.13 33.27
CA LEU A 871 12.32 23.74 33.20
C LEU A 871 13.71 23.55 33.85
N VAL A 872 14.67 24.41 33.49
CA VAL A 872 16.04 24.36 34.05
C VAL A 872 16.03 24.70 35.55
N ALA A 873 15.25 25.70 35.98
CA ALA A 873 15.11 26.02 37.39
C ALA A 873 14.55 24.84 38.19
N ASN A 874 13.45 24.22 37.73
CA ASN A 874 12.83 23.07 38.38
C ASN A 874 13.79 21.86 38.52
N SER A 875 14.59 21.57 37.50
CA SER A 875 15.60 20.50 37.57
C SER A 875 16.72 20.81 38.57
N ASN A 876 17.25 22.04 38.57
CA ASN A 876 18.29 22.45 39.52
C ASN A 876 17.76 22.46 40.97
N GLU A 877 16.52 22.87 41.21
CA GLU A 877 15.88 22.84 42.54
C GLU A 877 15.72 21.41 43.09
N ASN A 878 15.53 20.43 42.20
CA ASN A 878 15.51 19.01 42.54
C ASN A 878 16.91 18.36 42.56
N GLY A 879 17.98 19.16 42.46
CA GLY A 879 19.36 18.72 42.60
C GLY A 879 19.96 18.08 41.34
N TYR A 880 19.35 18.25 40.17
CA TYR A 880 19.88 17.77 38.88
C TYR A 880 20.27 18.95 37.98
N GLN A 881 21.57 19.11 37.71
CA GLN A 881 22.10 20.11 36.76
C GLN A 881 21.61 19.80 35.34
N VAL A 882 21.27 20.82 34.55
CA VAL A 882 20.92 20.67 33.12
C VAL A 882 22.11 21.10 32.28
N GLY A 883 22.55 20.22 31.36
CA GLY A 883 23.64 20.51 30.44
C GLY A 883 23.18 21.44 29.31
N SER A 884 23.90 22.54 29.11
CA SER A 884 23.67 23.46 27.98
C SER A 884 24.03 22.79 26.64
N ARG A 885 23.21 23.00 25.60
CA ARG A 885 23.39 22.37 24.28
C ARG A 885 22.95 23.29 23.14
N GLY A 886 23.51 23.07 21.96
CA GLY A 886 23.07 23.74 20.73
C GLY A 886 23.40 25.23 20.69
N SER A 887 22.74 25.96 19.79
CA SER A 887 23.06 27.38 19.53
C SER A 887 22.61 28.35 20.64
N VAL A 888 21.82 27.92 21.62
CA VAL A 888 21.32 28.78 22.72
C VAL A 888 22.45 29.38 23.57
N GLY A 889 23.60 28.70 23.66
CA GLY A 889 24.80 29.19 24.34
C GLY A 889 25.44 30.44 23.70
N SER A 890 24.99 30.87 22.52
CA SER A 890 25.37 32.15 21.92
C SER A 890 24.55 33.35 22.44
N SER A 891 23.47 33.10 23.18
CA SER A 891 22.65 34.16 23.79
C SER A 891 23.11 34.50 25.21
N PHE A 892 23.50 35.75 25.42
CA PHE A 892 23.79 36.28 26.74
C PHE A 892 22.52 36.37 27.60
N VAL A 893 21.36 36.60 26.98
CA VAL A 893 20.04 36.51 27.65
C VAL A 893 19.78 35.10 28.18
N ALA A 894 20.19 34.04 27.46
CA ALA A 894 20.07 32.66 27.97
C ALA A 894 20.98 32.41 29.18
N ASN A 895 22.15 33.04 29.24
CA ASN A 895 23.03 32.98 30.41
C ASN A 895 22.47 33.77 31.60
N MET A 896 21.96 34.98 31.38
CA MET A 896 21.37 35.81 32.44
C MET A 896 19.99 35.35 32.92
N SER A 897 19.28 34.52 32.16
CA SER A 897 18.06 33.83 32.63
C SER A 897 18.35 32.48 33.31
N GLY A 898 19.58 31.97 33.22
CA GLY A 898 19.98 30.69 33.81
C GLY A 898 19.64 29.45 32.97
N ILE A 899 19.30 29.63 31.68
CA ILE A 899 19.06 28.54 30.71
C ILE A 899 20.39 27.92 30.26
N SER A 900 21.43 28.75 30.09
CA SER A 900 22.75 28.34 29.59
C SER A 900 23.86 28.72 30.58
N GLU A 901 24.82 27.81 30.80
CA GLU A 901 26.01 28.09 31.60
C GLU A 901 27.11 28.82 30.79
N VAL A 902 27.02 28.76 29.45
CA VAL A 902 27.92 29.42 28.49
C VAL A 902 27.68 30.93 28.45
N ASN A 903 28.71 31.76 28.67
CA ASN A 903 28.63 33.21 28.50
C ASN A 903 29.19 33.63 27.13
N SER A 904 28.34 34.26 26.32
CA SER A 904 28.67 34.64 24.94
C SER A 904 29.35 36.00 24.79
N LEU A 905 29.67 36.69 25.90
CA LEU A 905 30.46 37.93 25.86
C LEU A 905 31.93 37.67 25.46
N PRO A 906 32.67 38.71 25.03
CA PRO A 906 34.11 38.62 24.81
C PRO A 906 34.86 38.20 26.10
N PRO A 907 36.06 37.60 26.00
CA PRO A 907 36.88 37.19 27.15
C PRO A 907 37.04 38.34 28.16
N HIS A 908 36.82 38.05 29.43
CA HIS A 908 36.86 39.05 30.49
C HIS A 908 37.19 38.49 31.87
N TYR A 909 37.73 39.37 32.72
CA TYR A 909 37.76 39.16 34.15
C TYR A 909 36.49 39.72 34.80
N LEU A 910 35.94 39.02 35.81
CA LEU A 910 34.78 39.44 36.59
C LEU A 910 35.05 39.28 38.10
N CYS A 911 34.89 40.33 38.90
CA CYS A 911 35.11 40.25 40.34
C CYS A 911 33.82 39.87 41.08
N PRO A 912 33.74 38.70 41.75
CA PRO A 912 32.51 38.27 42.42
C PRO A 912 32.10 39.20 43.58
N ASN A 913 33.07 39.87 44.20
CA ASN A 913 32.90 40.78 45.33
C ASN A 913 32.49 42.19 44.87
N CYS A 914 33.42 42.97 44.31
CA CYS A 914 33.18 44.37 43.95
C CYS A 914 32.61 44.61 42.55
N LYS A 915 32.24 43.55 41.82
CA LYS A 915 31.60 43.56 40.48
C LYS A 915 32.40 44.22 39.36
N ASN A 916 33.64 44.65 39.62
CA ASN A 916 34.53 45.18 38.60
C ASN A 916 34.80 44.14 37.50
N SER A 917 34.76 44.57 36.24
CA SER A 917 35.02 43.74 35.07
C SER A 917 36.06 44.37 34.13
N GLU A 918 36.84 43.54 33.43
CA GLU A 918 37.81 43.96 32.40
C GLU A 918 37.66 43.07 31.16
N PHE A 919 37.26 43.64 30.01
CA PHE A 919 36.98 42.92 28.76
C PHE A 919 38.13 43.04 27.75
N PHE A 920 38.35 41.98 26.97
CA PHE A 920 39.31 41.91 25.87
C PHE A 920 38.55 41.68 24.56
N THR A 921 38.66 42.63 23.62
CA THR A 921 37.89 42.64 22.35
C THR A 921 38.78 42.78 21.11
N ASP A 922 40.08 42.55 21.27
CA ASP A 922 41.10 42.64 20.22
C ASP A 922 41.43 41.27 19.58
N GLY A 923 40.75 40.21 20.01
CA GLY A 923 41.00 38.83 19.57
C GLY A 923 42.29 38.22 20.12
N GLN A 924 42.92 38.81 21.14
CA GLN A 924 44.14 38.26 21.75
C GLN A 924 43.91 36.91 22.44
N TYR A 925 42.70 36.68 22.96
CA TYR A 925 42.29 35.46 23.65
C TYR A 925 41.07 34.87 22.94
N GLY A 926 41.02 33.53 22.81
CA GLY A 926 39.86 32.84 22.24
C GLY A 926 38.74 32.63 23.26
N SER A 927 39.11 32.39 24.52
CA SER A 927 38.18 32.21 25.64
C SER A 927 38.69 32.92 26.89
N GLY A 928 37.76 33.36 27.75
CA GLY A 928 38.05 33.80 29.11
C GLY A 928 38.80 32.74 29.90
N TYR A 929 38.56 31.45 29.65
CA TYR A 929 39.29 30.37 30.31
C TYR A 929 40.80 30.35 30.00
N ASP A 930 41.23 30.96 28.88
CA ASP A 930 42.66 31.12 28.53
C ASP A 930 43.34 32.26 29.31
N LEU A 931 42.57 33.13 29.98
CA LEU A 931 43.11 34.21 30.79
C LEU A 931 43.86 33.65 31.99
N LYS A 932 44.98 34.29 32.35
CA LYS A 932 45.78 33.87 33.52
C LYS A 932 45.11 34.28 34.83
N PRO A 933 45.26 33.53 35.94
CA PRO A 933 44.76 33.95 37.24
C PRO A 933 45.24 35.36 37.62
N LYS A 934 44.32 36.24 38.02
CA LYS A 934 44.56 37.65 38.32
C LYS A 934 43.71 38.09 39.52
N LYS A 935 44.26 38.94 40.38
CA LYS A 935 43.51 39.59 41.47
C LYS A 935 42.88 40.89 41.01
N CYS A 936 41.67 41.16 41.49
CA CYS A 936 40.95 42.38 41.22
C CYS A 936 41.71 43.61 41.78
N PRO A 937 42.06 44.61 40.95
CA PRO A 937 42.83 45.77 41.39
C PRO A 937 42.05 46.70 42.34
N LYS A 938 40.71 46.56 42.44
CA LYS A 938 39.87 47.38 43.33
C LYS A 938 39.70 46.80 44.74
N CYS A 939 39.73 45.48 44.92
CA CYS A 939 39.43 44.84 46.22
C CYS A 939 40.33 43.65 46.59
N GLY A 940 41.26 43.23 45.74
CA GLY A 940 42.19 42.12 46.01
C GLY A 940 41.60 40.71 45.92
N THR A 941 40.28 40.57 45.79
CA THR A 941 39.60 39.29 45.53
C THR A 941 40.06 38.72 44.18
N ASP A 942 40.28 37.41 44.10
CA ASP A 942 40.62 36.75 42.84
C ASP A 942 39.49 36.91 41.80
N TYR A 943 39.86 37.13 40.54
CA TYR A 943 38.91 37.29 39.45
C TYR A 943 38.38 35.93 38.95
N ILE A 944 37.07 35.87 38.72
CA ILE A 944 36.48 34.90 37.79
C ILE A 944 36.93 35.28 36.37
N ARG A 945 37.08 34.28 35.51
CA ARG A 945 37.52 34.40 34.13
C ARG A 945 36.44 33.80 33.24
N GLU A 946 35.86 34.59 32.33
CA GLU A 946 34.71 34.14 31.54
C GLU A 946 34.60 34.81 30.16
N GLY A 947 33.63 34.38 29.34
CA GLY A 947 33.32 34.93 28.02
C GLY A 947 34.03 34.19 26.89
N HIS A 948 33.27 33.70 25.91
CA HIS A 948 33.79 32.90 24.78
C HIS A 948 33.61 33.55 23.40
N ASP A 949 33.33 34.85 23.35
CA ASP A 949 33.16 35.69 22.14
C ASP A 949 32.17 35.15 21.10
N ILE A 950 31.04 34.59 21.55
CA ILE A 950 30.09 33.92 20.65
C ILE A 950 29.05 34.93 20.12
N PRO A 951 28.91 35.11 18.80
CA PRO A 951 27.94 36.05 18.22
C PRO A 951 26.51 35.51 18.33
N PHE A 952 25.61 36.35 18.85
CA PHE A 952 24.19 36.07 19.07
C PHE A 952 23.45 35.66 17.78
N GLU A 953 23.86 36.20 16.65
CA GLU A 953 23.30 35.91 15.33
C GLU A 953 23.43 34.43 14.92
N THR A 954 24.29 33.66 15.57
CA THR A 954 24.35 32.19 15.44
C THR A 954 23.03 31.53 15.89
N PHE A 955 22.34 32.13 16.86
CA PHE A 955 21.06 31.65 17.37
C PHE A 955 19.89 32.03 16.44
N LEU A 956 19.63 33.34 16.29
CA LEU A 956 18.40 33.88 15.69
C LEU A 956 18.58 34.52 14.30
N GLY A 957 19.76 34.42 13.69
CA GLY A 957 20.08 35.14 12.47
C GLY A 957 20.22 36.65 12.70
N PHE A 958 20.20 37.43 11.62
CA PHE A 958 20.33 38.89 11.69
C PHE A 958 18.98 39.60 11.84
N ASN A 959 17.88 39.00 11.35
CA ASN A 959 16.56 39.62 11.33
C ASN A 959 15.51 38.91 12.19
N GLY A 960 15.88 37.84 12.93
CA GLY A 960 14.91 36.92 13.54
C GLY A 960 14.34 35.91 12.55
N ASP A 961 14.99 35.75 11.41
CA ASP A 961 14.60 34.93 10.26
C ASP A 961 14.84 33.42 10.46
N LYS A 962 15.48 33.05 11.56
CA LYS A 962 15.71 31.66 11.97
C LYS A 962 14.92 31.34 13.24
N ALA A 963 14.03 30.36 13.16
CA ALA A 963 13.35 29.81 14.34
C ALA A 963 14.38 29.18 15.30
N PRO A 964 14.35 29.50 16.61
CA PRO A 964 15.28 28.96 17.59
C PRO A 964 14.85 27.57 18.06
N ASP A 965 15.78 26.62 18.11
CA ASP A 965 15.62 25.37 18.85
C ASP A 965 16.39 25.47 20.18
N ILE A 966 15.75 25.09 21.30
CA ILE A 966 16.33 25.12 22.65
C ILE A 966 16.46 23.68 23.15
N ASP A 967 17.60 23.07 22.83
CA ASP A 967 18.02 21.77 23.35
C ASP A 967 18.36 21.86 24.85
N LEU A 968 17.76 21.00 25.68
CA LEU A 968 18.11 20.86 27.10
C LEU A 968 18.53 19.42 27.41
N ASN A 969 19.77 19.21 27.87
CA ASN A 969 20.25 17.89 28.30
C ASN A 969 19.99 17.69 29.81
N PHE A 970 18.91 17.01 30.16
CA PHE A 970 18.62 16.58 31.53
C PHE A 970 19.38 15.30 31.88
N SER A 971 19.50 15.00 33.19
CA SER A 971 19.83 13.64 33.62
C SER A 971 18.77 12.65 33.14
N GLY A 972 19.20 11.47 32.67
CA GLY A 972 18.29 10.38 32.34
C GLY A 972 17.39 9.93 33.50
N GLU A 973 17.80 10.18 34.75
CA GLU A 973 16.98 9.92 35.95
C GLU A 973 15.88 10.97 36.15
N TYR A 974 16.13 12.21 35.73
CA TYR A 974 15.21 13.34 35.87
C TYR A 974 14.31 13.57 34.65
N GLN A 975 14.72 13.11 33.46
CA GLN A 975 14.07 13.43 32.18
C GLN A 975 12.54 13.20 32.18
N THR A 976 12.06 12.11 32.79
CA THR A 976 10.62 11.81 32.86
C THR A 976 9.86 12.78 33.78
N TYR A 977 10.51 13.39 34.77
CA TYR A 977 9.93 14.45 35.60
C TYR A 977 9.90 15.79 34.85
N ALA A 978 10.94 16.11 34.07
CA ALA A 978 10.92 17.27 33.18
C ALA A 978 9.75 17.19 32.17
N HIS A 979 9.59 16.05 31.49
CA HIS A 979 8.46 15.81 30.58
C HIS A 979 7.11 16.06 31.26
N LYS A 980 6.90 15.55 32.49
CA LYS A 980 5.66 15.78 33.26
C LYS A 980 5.50 17.20 33.79
N TYR A 981 6.59 17.93 33.99
CA TYR A 981 6.51 19.32 34.42
C TYR A 981 5.94 20.21 33.31
N THR A 982 6.14 19.88 32.03
CA THR A 982 5.46 20.59 30.93
C THR A 982 3.93 20.47 31.00
N GLU A 983 3.38 19.31 31.38
CA GLU A 983 1.93 19.13 31.63
C GLU A 983 1.43 20.07 32.74
N THR A 984 2.30 20.43 33.70
CA THR A 984 1.98 21.40 34.76
C THR A 984 2.07 22.85 34.26
N LEU A 985 2.92 23.14 33.27
CA LEU A 985 3.09 24.47 32.69
C LEU A 985 1.98 24.84 31.69
N PHE A 986 1.48 23.88 30.90
CA PHE A 986 0.51 24.13 29.82
C PHE A 986 -0.83 23.38 29.95
N GLY A 987 -0.93 22.41 30.86
CA GLY A 987 -2.06 21.50 30.96
C GLY A 987 -1.81 20.17 30.22
N SER A 988 -2.28 19.07 30.81
CA SER A 988 -2.09 17.70 30.27
C SER A 988 -2.79 17.45 28.93
N GLU A 989 -3.84 18.21 28.60
CA GLU A 989 -4.55 18.12 27.32
C GLU A 989 -3.84 18.90 26.19
N ASN A 990 -2.81 19.67 26.53
CA ASN A 990 -2.08 20.56 25.62
C ASN A 990 -0.63 20.11 25.36
N VAL A 991 -0.18 19.05 26.02
CA VAL A 991 1.18 18.52 25.87
C VAL A 991 1.14 17.05 25.47
N PHE A 992 1.84 16.74 24.38
CA PHE A 992 1.95 15.39 23.86
C PHE A 992 3.41 15.05 23.63
N LYS A 993 3.80 13.79 23.80
CA LYS A 993 5.14 13.37 23.38
C LYS A 993 5.16 13.26 21.84
N ALA A 994 6.23 13.70 21.19
CA ALA A 994 6.33 13.54 19.74
C ALA A 994 6.32 12.04 19.37
N GLY A 995 5.39 11.63 18.51
CA GLY A 995 5.30 10.27 18.00
C GLY A 995 6.41 9.96 17.00
N THR A 996 6.72 8.68 16.85
CA THR A 996 7.61 8.18 15.78
C THR A 996 7.01 6.95 15.10
N THR A 997 7.23 6.81 13.80
CA THR A 997 6.79 5.63 13.02
C THR A 997 8.00 4.73 12.75
N GLY A 998 7.97 3.50 13.27
CA GLY A 998 8.99 2.50 13.04
C GLY A 998 8.68 1.70 11.79
N SER A 999 9.45 1.88 10.72
CA SER A 999 9.31 1.13 9.46
C SER A 999 10.19 -0.12 9.41
N VAL A 1000 9.92 -1.01 8.46
CA VAL A 1000 10.79 -2.15 8.13
C VAL A 1000 12.07 -1.61 7.51
N ALA A 1001 13.18 -1.73 8.24
CA ALA A 1001 14.52 -1.43 7.76
C ALA A 1001 15.12 -2.63 7.00
N GLU A 1002 16.12 -2.38 6.15
CA GLU A 1002 16.79 -3.36 5.28
C GLU A 1002 17.15 -4.68 5.98
N LYS A 1003 17.76 -4.63 7.17
CA LYS A 1003 18.12 -5.83 7.96
C LYS A 1003 16.91 -6.67 8.39
N THR A 1004 15.76 -6.04 8.65
CA THR A 1004 14.52 -6.75 9.01
C THR A 1004 13.84 -7.31 7.77
N ALA A 1005 13.75 -6.53 6.69
CA ALA A 1005 13.26 -6.99 5.40
C ALA A 1005 14.04 -8.21 4.89
N TYR A 1006 15.37 -8.19 5.00
CA TYR A 1006 16.25 -9.30 4.66
C TYR A 1006 15.89 -10.59 5.42
N GLY A 1007 15.57 -10.46 6.71
CA GLY A 1007 15.10 -11.58 7.54
C GLY A 1007 13.78 -12.17 7.06
N TYR A 1008 12.78 -11.32 6.74
CA TYR A 1008 11.50 -11.77 6.18
C TYR A 1008 11.67 -12.46 4.82
N VAL A 1009 12.46 -11.87 3.92
CA VAL A 1009 12.77 -12.45 2.60
C VAL A 1009 13.46 -13.81 2.73
N LYS A 1010 14.43 -13.94 3.63
CA LYS A 1010 15.10 -15.23 3.90
C LYS A 1010 14.14 -16.28 4.43
N HIS A 1011 13.35 -15.95 5.46
CA HIS A 1011 12.39 -16.88 6.05
C HIS A 1011 11.40 -17.39 5.01
N TYR A 1012 10.80 -16.47 4.24
CA TYR A 1012 9.91 -16.77 3.13
C TYR A 1012 10.55 -17.71 2.09
N LEU A 1013 11.73 -17.35 1.56
CA LEU A 1013 12.42 -18.13 0.53
C LEU A 1013 12.80 -19.54 1.01
N GLU A 1014 13.22 -19.68 2.26
CA GLU A 1014 13.52 -20.97 2.88
C GLU A 1014 12.25 -21.83 3.04
N ALA A 1015 11.15 -21.23 3.49
CA ALA A 1015 9.90 -21.93 3.75
C ALA A 1015 9.18 -22.38 2.46
N VAL A 1016 9.22 -21.59 1.38
CA VAL A 1016 8.74 -22.00 0.04
C VAL A 1016 9.77 -22.84 -0.75
N GLY A 1017 10.95 -23.11 -0.17
CA GLY A 1017 12.00 -23.93 -0.78
C GLY A 1017 12.69 -23.32 -2.02
N LYS A 1018 12.53 -22.01 -2.26
CA LYS A 1018 13.00 -21.33 -3.46
C LYS A 1018 14.38 -20.72 -3.24
N ARG A 1019 15.36 -21.09 -4.08
CA ARG A 1019 16.67 -20.44 -4.15
C ARG A 1019 16.68 -19.40 -5.27
N VAL A 1020 17.16 -18.20 -4.96
CA VAL A 1020 17.27 -17.08 -5.92
C VAL A 1020 18.69 -16.48 -5.89
N SER A 1021 18.99 -15.57 -6.82
CA SER A 1021 20.26 -14.82 -6.84
C SER A 1021 20.35 -13.83 -5.68
N LYS A 1022 21.54 -13.35 -5.32
CA LYS A 1022 21.67 -12.27 -4.32
C LYS A 1022 21.04 -10.98 -4.80
N ALA A 1023 21.00 -10.77 -6.12
CA ALA A 1023 20.30 -9.65 -6.73
C ALA A 1023 18.79 -9.71 -6.44
N GLU A 1024 18.15 -10.87 -6.59
CA GLU A 1024 16.70 -10.99 -6.33
C GLU A 1024 16.40 -10.90 -4.84
N GLU A 1025 17.23 -11.52 -4.00
CA GLU A 1025 17.16 -11.36 -2.54
C GLU A 1025 17.25 -9.88 -2.12
N ASN A 1026 18.13 -9.10 -2.76
CA ASN A 1026 18.24 -7.65 -2.53
C ASN A 1026 17.01 -6.88 -3.07
N ARG A 1027 16.52 -7.20 -4.28
CA ARG A 1027 15.30 -6.60 -4.86
C ARG A 1027 14.09 -6.80 -3.94
N LEU A 1028 13.86 -8.03 -3.50
CA LEU A 1028 12.80 -8.39 -2.56
C LEU A 1028 12.98 -7.69 -1.20
N THR A 1029 14.23 -7.60 -0.71
CA THR A 1029 14.55 -6.86 0.53
C THR A 1029 14.17 -5.39 0.41
N ILE A 1030 14.64 -4.70 -0.65
CA ILE A 1030 14.36 -3.29 -0.90
C ILE A 1030 12.85 -3.03 -1.02
N GLY A 1031 12.13 -3.87 -1.77
CA GLY A 1031 10.68 -3.74 -1.95
C GLY A 1031 9.84 -3.97 -0.69
N CYS A 1032 10.41 -4.59 0.35
CA CYS A 1032 9.77 -4.73 1.66
C CYS A 1032 10.17 -3.62 2.66
N THR A 1033 11.06 -2.69 2.30
CA THR A 1033 11.47 -1.59 3.20
C THR A 1033 10.45 -0.46 3.24
N GLY A 1034 10.49 0.36 4.30
CA GLY A 1034 9.66 1.57 4.41
C GLY A 1034 8.19 1.32 4.80
N VAL A 1035 7.71 0.07 4.77
CA VAL A 1035 6.41 -0.33 5.33
C VAL A 1035 6.39 -0.11 6.84
N LYS A 1036 5.33 0.49 7.38
CA LYS A 1036 5.13 0.68 8.82
C LYS A 1036 5.08 -0.68 9.51
N ARG A 1037 5.90 -0.83 10.56
CA ARG A 1037 5.93 -2.02 11.43
C ARG A 1037 5.38 -1.75 12.82
N THR A 1038 5.65 -0.58 13.38
CA THR A 1038 5.25 -0.18 14.73
C THR A 1038 5.20 1.34 14.87
N THR A 1039 4.79 1.83 16.04
CA THR A 1039 4.90 3.22 16.46
C THR A 1039 5.77 3.32 17.72
N GLY A 1040 6.22 4.53 18.05
CA GLY A 1040 7.10 4.81 19.18
C GLY A 1040 7.03 6.26 19.62
N GLN A 1041 7.99 6.66 20.46
CA GLN A 1041 8.11 8.00 21.04
C GLN A 1041 9.45 8.63 20.64
N HIS A 1042 9.50 9.96 20.49
CA HIS A 1042 10.75 10.70 20.35
C HIS A 1042 11.56 10.61 21.66
N PRO A 1043 12.91 10.56 21.63
CA PRO A 1043 13.72 10.39 22.84
C PRO A 1043 13.49 11.46 23.91
N GLY A 1044 13.17 12.70 23.53
CA GLY A 1044 12.88 13.79 24.47
C GLY A 1044 11.98 14.91 23.96
N GLY A 1045 11.36 14.74 22.78
CA GLY A 1045 10.58 15.81 22.16
C GLY A 1045 9.17 15.88 22.73
N MET A 1046 8.83 17.00 23.37
CA MET A 1046 7.50 17.31 23.87
C MET A 1046 6.86 18.35 22.95
N VAL A 1047 5.71 18.03 22.38
CA VAL A 1047 4.91 18.87 21.48
C VAL A 1047 3.91 19.65 22.31
N VAL A 1048 3.88 20.97 22.15
CA VAL A 1048 2.99 21.88 22.89
C VAL A 1048 1.95 22.48 21.96
N VAL A 1049 0.68 22.17 22.22
CA VAL A 1049 -0.50 22.69 21.53
C VAL A 1049 -0.98 23.95 22.26
N PRO A 1050 -1.14 25.11 21.59
CA PRO A 1050 -1.62 26.33 22.27
C PRO A 1050 -3.03 26.17 22.85
N SER A 1051 -3.32 26.86 23.96
CA SER A 1051 -4.58 26.71 24.73
C SER A 1051 -5.86 27.00 23.96
N ASP A 1052 -5.77 27.79 22.88
CA ASP A 1052 -6.92 28.16 22.04
C ASP A 1052 -7.30 27.06 21.02
N TYR A 1053 -6.54 25.97 20.96
CA TYR A 1053 -6.69 24.87 19.99
C TYR A 1053 -6.74 23.51 20.70
N GLU A 1054 -7.38 22.53 20.05
CA GLU A 1054 -7.25 21.12 20.44
C GLU A 1054 -6.13 20.47 19.62
N VAL A 1055 -5.53 19.37 20.12
CA VAL A 1055 -4.54 18.60 19.33
C VAL A 1055 -5.10 18.14 17.97
N TYR A 1056 -6.41 17.88 17.93
CA TYR A 1056 -7.17 17.50 16.75
C TYR A 1056 -7.29 18.59 15.68
N ASP A 1057 -6.84 19.82 15.92
CA ASP A 1057 -6.66 20.84 14.88
C ASP A 1057 -5.37 20.62 14.05
N PHE A 1058 -4.46 19.75 14.52
CA PHE A 1058 -3.14 19.51 13.92
C PHE A 1058 -2.89 18.03 13.58
N THR A 1059 -3.34 17.10 14.42
CA THR A 1059 -3.07 15.66 14.27
C THR A 1059 -4.00 14.82 15.15
N ALA A 1060 -4.10 13.52 14.84
CA ALA A 1060 -4.60 12.56 15.80
C ALA A 1060 -3.54 12.29 16.89
N VAL A 1061 -3.95 11.65 17.98
CA VAL A 1061 -3.09 11.14 19.06
C VAL A 1061 -3.33 9.66 19.36
N GLN A 1062 -2.31 8.98 19.89
CA GLN A 1062 -2.31 7.54 20.20
C GLN A 1062 -1.36 7.21 21.37
N HIS A 1063 -1.35 5.98 21.86
CA HIS A 1063 -0.26 5.49 22.72
C HIS A 1063 0.93 5.00 21.88
N PRO A 1064 2.19 5.20 22.34
CA PRO A 1064 3.37 4.67 21.66
C PRO A 1064 3.37 3.14 21.70
N ALA A 1065 3.70 2.51 20.57
CA ALA A 1065 3.65 1.05 20.38
C ALA A 1065 2.30 0.40 20.75
N GLU A 1066 1.22 1.18 20.74
CA GLU A 1066 -0.14 0.76 21.11
C GLU A 1066 -0.28 0.23 22.56
N ASP A 1067 0.63 0.59 23.48
CA ASP A 1067 0.57 0.15 24.88
C ASP A 1067 -0.41 1.02 25.72
N PRO A 1068 -1.57 0.48 26.13
CA PRO A 1068 -2.55 1.23 26.94
C PRO A 1068 -2.09 1.48 28.38
N LYS A 1069 -0.91 1.00 28.79
CA LYS A 1069 -0.28 1.31 30.07
C LYS A 1069 0.73 2.46 29.99
N SER A 1070 1.02 2.97 28.80
CA SER A 1070 1.90 4.12 28.62
C SER A 1070 1.33 5.33 29.37
N SER A 1071 2.15 5.93 30.24
CA SER A 1071 1.79 7.19 30.91
C SER A 1071 1.80 8.39 29.95
N PHE A 1072 2.38 8.23 28.75
CA PHE A 1072 2.43 9.26 27.73
C PHE A 1072 1.47 8.95 26.57
N VAL A 1073 0.83 10.00 26.08
CA VAL A 1073 0.14 10.04 24.80
C VAL A 1073 1.08 10.68 23.79
N THR A 1074 1.14 10.11 22.58
CA THR A 1074 1.97 10.58 21.47
C THR A 1074 1.15 11.17 20.34
N THR A 1075 1.69 12.15 19.62
CA THR A 1075 1.16 12.58 18.31
C THR A 1075 1.13 11.41 17.33
N HIS A 1076 0.11 11.35 16.47
CA HIS A 1076 -0.06 10.29 15.46
C HIS A 1076 0.80 10.57 14.23
N PHE A 1077 0.98 11.85 13.88
CA PHE A 1077 2.06 12.28 12.97
C PHE A 1077 3.39 12.37 13.71
N ASP A 1078 4.47 12.13 12.98
CA ASP A 1078 5.81 12.47 13.46
C ASP A 1078 6.00 13.99 13.57
N PHE A 1079 6.98 14.42 14.37
CA PHE A 1079 7.25 15.84 14.51
C PHE A 1079 7.83 16.47 13.24
N HIS A 1080 8.48 15.70 12.36
CA HIS A 1080 8.98 16.23 11.08
C HIS A 1080 7.83 16.83 10.24
N SER A 1081 6.66 16.18 10.27
CA SER A 1081 5.44 16.66 9.62
C SER A 1081 4.86 17.94 10.25
N LEU A 1082 5.12 18.18 11.54
CA LEU A 1082 4.51 19.24 12.36
C LEU A 1082 5.47 20.40 12.68
N HIS A 1083 6.73 20.30 12.25
CA HIS A 1083 7.86 21.18 12.62
C HIS A 1083 7.58 22.67 12.43
N ASP A 1084 7.01 23.04 11.27
CA ASP A 1084 6.75 24.44 10.94
C ASP A 1084 5.44 24.97 11.54
N THR A 1085 4.66 24.08 12.17
CA THR A 1085 3.27 24.33 12.61
C THR A 1085 3.16 24.53 14.10
N ILE A 1086 3.76 23.67 14.93
CA ILE A 1086 3.62 23.70 16.40
C ILE A 1086 4.96 23.52 17.10
N LEU A 1087 5.06 24.04 18.32
CA LEU A 1087 6.30 24.02 19.09
C LEU A 1087 6.67 22.61 19.58
N LYS A 1088 7.96 22.28 19.49
CA LYS A 1088 8.61 21.18 20.20
C LYS A 1088 9.61 21.74 21.23
N LEU A 1089 9.63 21.15 22.41
CA LEU A 1089 10.68 21.28 23.42
C LEU A 1089 11.50 19.98 23.40
N ASP A 1090 12.82 20.05 23.15
CA ASP A 1090 13.70 18.86 23.17
C ASP A 1090 14.37 18.71 24.55
N GLU A 1091 13.68 17.98 25.42
CA GLU A 1091 14.08 17.64 26.77
C GLU A 1091 14.77 16.28 26.76
N LEU A 1092 16.05 16.29 26.40
CA LEU A 1092 16.84 15.10 26.10
C LEU A 1092 17.50 14.53 27.37
N GLY A 1093 17.51 13.20 27.50
CA GLY A 1093 18.27 12.51 28.53
C GLY A 1093 19.74 12.36 28.13
N HIS A 1094 20.66 12.69 29.04
CA HIS A 1094 22.10 12.55 28.83
C HIS A 1094 22.81 12.09 30.12
N ASP A 1095 23.84 11.25 29.96
CA ASP A 1095 24.58 10.66 31.09
C ASP A 1095 25.49 11.66 31.84
N VAL A 1096 25.89 12.78 31.24
CA VAL A 1096 26.85 13.73 31.85
C VAL A 1096 26.25 14.44 33.07
N PRO A 1097 25.03 15.00 33.01
CA PRO A 1097 24.29 15.44 34.19
C PRO A 1097 24.21 14.41 35.32
N THR A 1098 23.94 13.13 35.00
CA THR A 1098 23.87 12.05 35.98
C THR A 1098 25.23 11.75 36.60
N LEU A 1099 26.29 11.72 35.78
CA LEU A 1099 27.67 11.53 36.24
C LEU A 1099 28.11 12.66 37.16
N TYR A 1100 27.80 13.91 36.80
CA TYR A 1100 28.08 15.08 37.64
C TYR A 1100 27.35 14.97 38.98
N LYS A 1101 26.05 14.69 38.97
CA LYS A 1101 25.28 14.47 40.21
C LYS A 1101 25.90 13.41 41.11
N HIS A 1102 26.24 12.24 40.57
CA HIS A 1102 26.91 11.19 41.33
C HIS A 1102 28.30 11.58 41.84
N LEU A 1103 29.08 12.36 41.07
CA LEU A 1103 30.38 12.88 41.53
C LEU A 1103 30.21 13.90 42.66
N GLU A 1104 29.23 14.80 42.59
CA GLU A 1104 28.90 15.73 43.68
C GLU A 1104 28.52 14.96 44.95
N ASP A 1105 27.59 14.00 44.84
CA ASP A 1105 27.10 13.21 45.97
C ASP A 1105 28.19 12.31 46.59
N MET A 1106 29.13 11.81 45.78
CA MET A 1106 30.26 10.99 46.25
C MET A 1106 31.40 11.81 46.87
N THR A 1107 31.64 13.05 46.42
CA THR A 1107 32.81 13.84 46.83
C THR A 1107 32.49 14.98 47.77
N GLY A 1108 31.23 15.44 47.81
CA GLY A 1108 30.80 16.66 48.48
C GLY A 1108 31.29 17.95 47.81
N VAL A 1109 31.86 17.87 46.60
CA VAL A 1109 32.35 19.02 45.82
C VAL A 1109 31.32 19.37 44.75
N ASN A 1110 30.85 20.62 44.72
CA ASN A 1110 29.94 21.08 43.68
C ASN A 1110 30.67 21.24 42.34
N THR A 1111 30.08 20.80 41.23
CA THR A 1111 30.73 20.87 39.90
C THR A 1111 30.94 22.31 39.42
N LYS A 1112 30.08 23.24 39.83
CA LYS A 1112 30.13 24.65 39.42
C LYS A 1112 31.24 25.45 40.12
N ASP A 1113 31.80 24.90 41.19
CA ASP A 1113 32.98 25.47 41.87
C ASP A 1113 34.31 25.06 41.20
N ILE A 1114 34.29 24.14 40.22
CA ILE A 1114 35.48 23.62 39.54
C ILE A 1114 35.81 24.51 38.33
N PHE A 1115 37.03 25.06 38.28
CA PHE A 1115 37.48 25.83 37.13
C PHE A 1115 37.80 24.91 35.92
N PRO A 1116 37.18 25.09 34.73
CA PRO A 1116 37.30 24.12 33.63
C PRO A 1116 38.71 23.92 33.06
N ALA A 1117 39.57 24.95 33.12
CA ALA A 1117 40.94 24.88 32.60
C ALA A 1117 41.99 24.82 33.74
N ASP A 1118 41.77 23.96 34.74
CA ASP A 1118 42.82 23.60 35.72
C ASP A 1118 44.01 22.93 35.03
N GLU A 1119 45.25 23.35 35.37
CA GLU A 1119 46.46 22.89 34.69
C GLU A 1119 46.68 21.36 34.79
N LYS A 1120 46.28 20.73 35.90
CA LYS A 1120 46.43 19.28 36.07
C LYS A 1120 45.40 18.53 35.24
N VAL A 1121 44.15 19.00 35.23
CA VAL A 1121 43.09 18.42 34.40
C VAL A 1121 43.45 18.55 32.92
N MET A 1122 43.88 19.74 32.49
CA MET A 1122 44.30 19.97 31.10
C MET A 1122 45.51 19.13 30.69
N SER A 1123 46.43 18.81 31.62
CA SER A 1123 47.57 17.94 31.34
C SER A 1123 47.18 16.50 30.94
N LEU A 1124 45.99 16.03 31.33
CA LEU A 1124 45.47 14.71 30.93
C LEU A 1124 45.20 14.62 29.43
N TYR A 1125 44.89 15.73 28.77
CA TYR A 1125 44.71 15.79 27.30
C TYR A 1125 46.05 15.89 26.53
N LEU A 1126 47.17 16.05 27.24
CA LEU A 1126 48.51 16.19 26.67
C LEU A 1126 49.38 14.93 26.89
N SER A 1127 48.85 13.90 27.56
CA SER A 1127 49.44 12.57 27.72
C SER A 1127 48.51 11.53 27.11
N PRO A 1128 49.02 10.54 26.35
CA PRO A 1128 48.23 9.39 25.89
C PRO A 1128 47.87 8.42 27.02
#